data_AF-A0A857D6Z8-F1
#
_entry.id   AF-A0A857D6Z8-F1
#
_cell.length_a   1.000
_cell.length_b   1.000
_cell.length_c   1.000
_cell.angle_alpha   90.00
_cell.angle_beta   90.00
_cell.angle_gamma   90.00
#
_symmetry.space_group_name_H-M   'P 1'
#
loop_
_entity.id
_entity.type
_entity.pdbx_description
1 polymer ?
#
loop_
_entity_poly.entity_id
_entity_poly.type
_entity_poly.pdbx_seq_one_letter_code
_entity_poly.pdbx_strand_id
1 'polypeptide(L)'
;MAIPQSSIIALSLMYTKLPPSASDLTYWASPAGQAVSWEQAVQAFSTSSAAKTAYPMLASPTVLSQNAAARRDYVTQAFQNLYGIAAADIPAEELTYWADTYLVSSPQAIFDFPVVLNQYSPAARQQALTNRAQVAENFAVAMAADGSSTFTSAQYSSGWVIVNTVTASADSVTAANAQIAQFIAGGGGGTGTTFTLLENGAVLTASANNKVSPAGQFLTASNNTVAGLTFLQGSFIQDPSNSDNDVLTAQIIAPTPPLTAITPNIANIETIEFTGSNGAIADIVNISGVKSFVIKSGDLKVETAEKFPLTLAAGYANQLSLKLGDTTKASTVNLNGTVAGTTIVDLNSAANVNIVVKADSVLKNSDATLDTINSVAGSNNFVISGDKNLTIDGKITVTAATDRLDATDFTGKLTLNLADSGASGVKQIVGGKSDDTFTLTAAVDQINGVNLNGNDGNDTLTVKVGNAFTTAINGVTNVETIIFKEAATNTTITTVDTLVASGATLTVDASSFTTKFLVFNGAAETNGSFKITGGALADALTGGAGADTLTGNGGLDVLDGKGGNDQFVLNKAVATSAVTINNFSVAAGNNDVFALSNAAFAGAPAVGAALTVSAVLGATNSANTILLDTAVNLAGANLSNVRFGYDTTNNKLFYDADGNFGASTVLIATSNAVVLNASNFTIVA
;
A
#
# COMPACT_ATOMS: atom_id res chain seq x y z
N MET A 1 -10.16 -19.75 -54.03
CA MET A 1 -9.15 -19.40 -53.01
C MET A 1 -9.90 -18.74 -51.88
N ALA A 2 -9.61 -19.11 -50.64
CA ALA A 2 -10.23 -18.53 -49.44
C ALA A 2 -10.09 -16.99 -49.45
N ILE A 3 -11.16 -16.25 -49.17
CA ILE A 3 -11.09 -14.79 -49.03
C ILE A 3 -10.41 -14.49 -47.68
N PRO A 4 -9.32 -13.71 -47.64
CA PRO A 4 -8.68 -13.34 -46.38
C PRO A 4 -9.64 -12.58 -45.46
N GLN A 5 -9.53 -12.82 -44.15
CA GLN A 5 -10.37 -12.18 -43.14
C GLN A 5 -10.24 -10.65 -43.16
N SER A 6 -9.04 -10.12 -43.37
CA SER A 6 -8.80 -8.69 -43.55
C SER A 6 -9.56 -8.10 -44.74
N SER A 7 -9.73 -8.88 -45.83
CA SER A 7 -10.52 -8.47 -46.99
C SER A 7 -12.02 -8.49 -46.70
N ILE A 8 -12.51 -9.42 -45.87
CA ILE A 8 -13.90 -9.42 -45.40
C ILE A 8 -14.18 -8.21 -44.51
N ILE A 9 -13.28 -7.88 -43.58
CA ILE A 9 -13.39 -6.68 -42.75
C ILE A 9 -13.41 -5.44 -43.63
N ALA A 10 -12.50 -5.36 -44.61
CA ALA A 10 -12.47 -4.25 -45.55
C ALA A 10 -13.80 -4.12 -46.32
N LEU A 11 -14.39 -5.22 -46.81
CA LEU A 11 -15.72 -5.18 -47.45
C LEU A 11 -16.81 -4.68 -46.49
N SER A 12 -16.79 -5.12 -45.23
CA SER A 12 -17.74 -4.63 -44.22
C SER A 12 -17.62 -3.12 -44.03
N LEU A 13 -16.40 -2.60 -43.86
CA LEU A 13 -16.15 -1.17 -43.68
C LEU A 13 -16.50 -0.37 -44.94
N MET A 14 -16.10 -0.87 -46.12
CA MET A 14 -16.33 -0.24 -47.43
C MET A 14 -17.81 -0.09 -47.77
N TYR A 15 -18.65 -1.05 -47.37
CA TYR A 15 -20.06 -1.04 -47.78
C TYR A 15 -21.01 -0.66 -46.65
N THR A 16 -20.72 -0.96 -45.39
CA THR A 16 -21.74 -0.92 -44.34
C THR A 16 -21.52 0.13 -43.26
N LYS A 17 -20.31 0.68 -43.11
CA LYS A 17 -19.89 1.48 -41.94
C LYS A 17 -19.98 0.73 -40.61
N LEU A 18 -19.92 -0.60 -40.64
CA LEU A 18 -20.00 -1.42 -39.45
C LEU A 18 -18.70 -2.24 -39.34
N PRO A 19 -17.89 -2.03 -38.29
CA PRO A 19 -16.84 -2.99 -37.98
C PRO A 19 -17.51 -4.32 -37.60
N PRO A 20 -17.10 -5.45 -38.19
CA PRO A 20 -17.75 -6.73 -37.96
C PRO A 20 -17.55 -7.20 -36.52
N SER A 21 -18.54 -7.88 -35.96
CA SER A 21 -18.42 -8.58 -34.68
C SER A 21 -17.59 -9.87 -34.83
N ALA A 22 -17.13 -10.44 -33.72
CA ALA A 22 -16.42 -11.71 -33.76
C ALA A 22 -17.26 -12.86 -34.36
N SER A 23 -18.58 -12.82 -34.17
CA SER A 23 -19.51 -13.79 -34.77
C SER A 23 -19.63 -13.63 -36.28
N ASP A 24 -19.62 -12.39 -36.78
CA ASP A 24 -19.61 -12.14 -38.24
C ASP A 24 -18.34 -12.71 -38.86
N LEU A 25 -17.18 -12.46 -38.22
CA LEU A 25 -15.89 -12.98 -38.68
C LEU A 25 -15.84 -14.51 -38.62
N THR A 26 -16.42 -15.11 -37.58
CA THR A 26 -16.54 -16.57 -37.43
C THR A 26 -17.37 -17.18 -38.56
N TYR A 27 -18.46 -16.54 -38.97
CA TYR A 27 -19.26 -16.99 -40.11
C TYR A 27 -18.42 -17.01 -41.40
N TRP A 28 -17.68 -15.94 -41.70
CA TRP A 28 -16.85 -15.87 -42.90
C TRP A 28 -15.65 -16.82 -42.88
N ALA A 29 -15.16 -17.20 -41.70
CA ALA A 29 -14.16 -18.24 -41.53
C ALA A 29 -14.72 -19.68 -41.66
N SER A 30 -16.05 -19.86 -41.59
CA SER A 30 -16.69 -21.17 -41.67
C SER A 30 -16.63 -21.79 -43.08
N PRO A 31 -16.82 -23.11 -43.25
CA PRO A 31 -16.89 -23.74 -44.57
C PRO A 31 -17.90 -23.10 -45.52
N ALA A 32 -19.03 -22.59 -44.99
CA ALA A 32 -20.04 -21.89 -45.77
C ALA A 32 -19.55 -20.52 -46.26
N GLY A 33 -18.87 -19.75 -45.40
CA GLY A 33 -18.27 -18.47 -45.78
C GLY A 33 -17.12 -18.64 -46.78
N GLN A 34 -16.30 -19.67 -46.62
CA GLN A 34 -15.16 -19.96 -47.50
C GLN A 34 -15.56 -20.54 -48.86
N ALA A 35 -16.80 -21.00 -49.02
CA ALA A 35 -17.35 -21.41 -50.31
C ALA A 35 -17.81 -20.22 -51.18
N VAL A 36 -17.87 -19.00 -50.62
CA VAL A 36 -18.26 -17.77 -51.33
C VAL A 36 -17.08 -17.24 -52.14
N SER A 37 -17.27 -17.04 -53.45
CA SER A 37 -16.28 -16.37 -54.31
C SER A 37 -16.16 -14.88 -53.99
N TRP A 38 -15.06 -14.25 -54.41
CA TRP A 38 -14.83 -12.81 -54.21
C TRP A 38 -16.00 -11.98 -54.75
N GLU A 39 -16.44 -12.28 -55.97
CA GLU A 39 -17.53 -11.59 -56.65
C GLU A 39 -18.85 -11.77 -55.90
N GLN A 40 -19.12 -12.97 -55.37
CA GLN A 40 -20.31 -13.23 -54.55
C GLN A 40 -20.26 -12.49 -53.21
N ALA A 41 -19.08 -12.33 -52.60
CA ALA A 41 -18.93 -11.58 -51.36
C ALA A 41 -19.16 -10.08 -51.58
N VAL A 42 -18.55 -9.50 -52.62
CA VAL A 42 -18.80 -8.10 -53.02
C VAL A 42 -20.28 -7.87 -53.28
N GLN A 43 -20.94 -8.79 -54.00
CA GLN A 43 -22.38 -8.71 -54.25
C GLN A 43 -23.21 -8.79 -52.95
N ALA A 44 -22.84 -9.67 -52.01
CA ALA A 44 -23.53 -9.82 -50.74
C ALA A 44 -23.45 -8.56 -49.87
N PHE A 45 -22.26 -7.96 -49.75
CA PHE A 45 -22.08 -6.73 -48.98
C PHE A 45 -22.77 -5.54 -49.65
N SER A 46 -22.57 -5.33 -50.95
CA SER A 46 -23.09 -4.18 -51.70
C SER A 46 -24.62 -4.15 -51.81
N THR A 47 -25.30 -5.30 -51.71
CA THR A 47 -26.77 -5.38 -51.77
C THR A 47 -27.45 -5.46 -50.41
N SER A 48 -26.68 -5.53 -49.32
CA SER A 48 -27.19 -5.61 -47.95
C SER A 48 -28.00 -4.37 -47.55
N SER A 49 -28.92 -4.55 -46.59
CA SER A 49 -29.68 -3.42 -46.03
C SER A 49 -28.76 -2.39 -45.37
N ALA A 50 -27.69 -2.84 -44.69
CA ALA A 50 -26.71 -1.94 -44.09
C ALA A 50 -25.97 -1.11 -45.16
N ALA A 51 -25.65 -1.70 -46.31
CA ALA A 51 -25.02 -0.96 -47.40
C ALA A 51 -25.94 0.09 -48.03
N LYS A 52 -27.23 -0.22 -48.16
CA LYS A 52 -28.24 0.75 -48.61
C LYS A 52 -28.43 1.90 -47.63
N THR A 53 -28.23 1.67 -46.34
CA THR A 53 -28.24 2.72 -45.31
C THR A 53 -26.97 3.56 -45.37
N ALA A 54 -25.80 2.92 -45.48
CA ALA A 54 -24.51 3.61 -45.55
C ALA A 54 -24.34 4.43 -46.85
N TYR A 55 -24.90 3.91 -47.93
CA TYR A 55 -24.91 4.48 -49.27
C TYR A 55 -26.32 4.43 -49.85
N PRO A 56 -27.11 5.50 -49.70
CA PRO A 56 -28.46 5.57 -50.25
C PRO A 56 -28.52 5.24 -51.74
N MET A 57 -27.41 5.42 -52.47
CA MET A 57 -27.33 5.09 -53.89
C MET A 57 -27.50 3.61 -54.24
N LEU A 58 -27.18 2.70 -53.31
CA LEU A 58 -27.34 1.25 -53.52
C LEU A 58 -28.80 0.80 -53.41
N ALA A 59 -29.70 1.64 -52.90
CA ALA A 59 -31.13 1.33 -52.80
C ALA A 59 -31.91 1.56 -54.11
N SER A 60 -31.43 2.46 -54.98
CA SER A 60 -32.14 2.89 -56.20
C SER A 60 -31.20 3.08 -57.41
N PRO A 61 -30.42 2.07 -57.82
CA PRO A 61 -29.33 2.20 -58.81
C PRO A 61 -29.79 2.72 -60.18
N THR A 62 -31.01 2.40 -60.59
CA THR A 62 -31.59 2.83 -61.88
C THR A 62 -31.83 4.34 -61.96
N VAL A 63 -32.29 4.96 -60.88
CA VAL A 63 -32.59 6.41 -60.80
C VAL A 63 -31.30 7.25 -60.82
N LEU A 64 -30.18 6.65 -60.42
CA LEU A 64 -28.93 7.35 -60.10
C LEU A 64 -27.86 7.19 -61.18
N SER A 65 -27.90 6.12 -61.97
CA SER A 65 -27.13 6.02 -63.22
C SER A 65 -27.40 7.20 -64.17
N GLN A 66 -28.56 7.86 -64.05
CA GLN A 66 -29.01 8.98 -64.88
C GLN A 66 -28.83 10.36 -64.22
N ASN A 67 -28.49 10.45 -62.92
CA ASN A 67 -28.36 11.72 -62.20
C ASN A 67 -26.90 11.99 -61.77
N ALA A 68 -26.26 12.98 -62.40
CA ALA A 68 -24.87 13.34 -62.14
C ALA A 68 -24.60 13.83 -60.70
N ALA A 69 -25.53 14.58 -60.09
CA ALA A 69 -25.35 15.08 -58.73
C ALA A 69 -25.32 13.92 -57.73
N ALA A 70 -26.22 12.95 -57.91
CA ALA A 70 -26.28 11.82 -57.01
C ALA A 70 -25.04 10.92 -57.14
N ARG A 71 -24.54 10.66 -58.37
CA ARG A 71 -23.27 9.94 -58.56
C ARG A 71 -22.12 10.63 -57.83
N ARG A 72 -22.05 11.97 -57.86
CA ARG A 72 -21.03 12.73 -57.11
C ARG A 72 -21.19 12.60 -55.61
N ASP A 73 -22.42 12.57 -55.09
CA ASP A 73 -22.68 12.34 -53.66
C ASP A 73 -22.22 10.95 -53.23
N TYR A 74 -22.42 9.91 -54.06
CA TYR A 74 -21.96 8.55 -53.77
C TYR A 74 -20.44 8.44 -53.76
N VAL A 75 -19.78 9.03 -54.77
CA VAL A 75 -18.31 9.10 -54.80
C VAL A 75 -17.81 9.81 -53.55
N THR A 76 -18.36 10.98 -53.22
CA THR A 76 -17.98 11.76 -52.04
C THR A 76 -18.15 10.95 -50.74
N GLN A 77 -19.29 10.27 -50.57
CA GLN A 77 -19.54 9.40 -49.42
C GLN A 77 -18.53 8.26 -49.35
N ALA A 78 -18.15 7.64 -50.47
CA ALA A 78 -17.14 6.59 -50.47
C ALA A 78 -15.79 7.11 -49.98
N PHE A 79 -15.35 8.29 -50.44
CA PHE A 79 -14.10 8.90 -49.96
C PHE A 79 -14.13 9.21 -48.45
N GLN A 80 -15.23 9.77 -47.97
CA GLN A 80 -15.42 10.05 -46.54
C GLN A 80 -15.39 8.78 -45.70
N ASN A 81 -16.14 7.75 -46.12
CA ASN A 81 -16.28 6.53 -45.34
C ASN A 81 -15.02 5.66 -45.39
N LEU A 82 -14.38 5.52 -46.56
CA LEU A 82 -13.22 4.65 -46.72
C LEU A 82 -11.94 5.30 -46.19
N TYR A 83 -11.80 6.62 -46.31
CA TYR A 83 -10.53 7.32 -46.04
C TYR A 83 -10.63 8.48 -45.04
N GLY A 84 -11.82 8.89 -44.63
CA GLY A 84 -12.00 10.07 -43.75
C GLY A 84 -11.73 11.40 -44.45
N ILE A 85 -11.69 11.43 -45.78
CA ILE A 85 -11.38 12.63 -46.56
C ILE A 85 -12.66 13.49 -46.67
N ALA A 86 -12.59 14.74 -46.24
CA ALA A 86 -13.73 15.66 -46.34
C ALA A 86 -14.03 15.98 -47.82
N ALA A 87 -15.29 16.33 -48.12
CA ALA A 87 -15.72 16.57 -49.50
C ALA A 87 -14.89 17.66 -50.21
N ALA A 88 -14.47 18.68 -49.46
CA ALA A 88 -13.66 19.79 -49.98
C ALA A 88 -12.22 19.38 -50.36
N ASP A 89 -11.74 18.25 -49.82
CA ASP A 89 -10.36 17.78 -49.99
C ASP A 89 -10.24 16.71 -51.08
N ILE A 90 -11.35 16.35 -51.74
CA ILE A 90 -11.36 15.42 -52.86
C ILE A 90 -10.98 16.20 -54.14
N PRO A 91 -9.91 15.81 -54.87
CA PRO A 91 -9.55 16.48 -56.11
C PRO A 91 -10.70 16.46 -57.13
N ALA A 92 -11.03 17.62 -57.69
CA ALA A 92 -12.17 17.78 -58.60
C ALA A 92 -12.10 16.87 -59.84
N GLU A 93 -10.88 16.63 -60.33
CA GLU A 93 -10.58 15.72 -61.44
C GLU A 93 -10.84 14.25 -61.08
N GLU A 94 -10.52 13.84 -59.85
CA GLU A 94 -10.75 12.50 -59.34
C GLU A 94 -12.25 12.26 -59.11
N LEU A 95 -12.95 13.25 -58.54
CA LEU A 95 -14.40 13.21 -58.37
C LEU A 95 -15.12 13.07 -59.72
N THR A 96 -14.64 13.78 -60.76
CA THR A 96 -15.20 13.75 -62.12
C THR A 96 -14.93 12.40 -62.80
N TYR A 97 -13.72 11.87 -62.71
CA TYR A 97 -13.40 10.55 -63.27
C TYR A 97 -14.29 9.46 -62.68
N TRP A 98 -14.38 9.39 -61.35
CA TRP A 98 -15.18 8.36 -60.69
C TRP A 98 -16.68 8.51 -60.97
N ALA A 99 -17.23 9.72 -60.83
CA ALA A 99 -18.66 9.95 -60.97
C ALA A 99 -19.14 9.88 -62.42
N ASP A 100 -18.38 10.45 -63.36
CA ASP A 100 -18.85 10.71 -64.72
C ASP A 100 -18.18 9.81 -65.77
N THR A 101 -17.14 9.02 -65.41
CA THR A 101 -16.51 8.03 -66.31
C THR A 101 -16.68 6.60 -65.79
N TYR A 102 -16.23 6.31 -64.56
CA TYR A 102 -16.24 4.94 -64.06
C TYR A 102 -17.65 4.43 -63.74
N LEU A 103 -18.45 5.17 -62.96
CA LEU A 103 -19.78 4.74 -62.53
C LEU A 103 -20.79 4.57 -63.68
N VAL A 104 -20.54 5.17 -64.84
CA VAL A 104 -21.39 5.03 -66.05
C VAL A 104 -20.92 3.94 -67.00
N SER A 105 -19.75 3.33 -66.74
CA SER A 105 -19.16 2.31 -67.62
C SER A 105 -19.98 1.02 -67.70
N SER A 106 -20.67 0.66 -66.61
CA SER A 106 -21.61 -0.46 -66.57
C SER A 106 -22.53 -0.33 -65.35
N PRO A 107 -23.72 -0.98 -65.34
CA PRO A 107 -24.56 -1.04 -64.14
C PRO A 107 -23.85 -1.67 -62.93
N GLN A 108 -22.93 -2.61 -63.18
CA GLN A 108 -22.18 -3.29 -62.12
C GLN A 108 -21.16 -2.36 -61.46
N ALA A 109 -20.65 -1.34 -62.18
CA ALA A 109 -19.68 -0.40 -61.64
C ALA A 109 -20.16 0.32 -60.38
N ILE A 110 -21.48 0.51 -60.21
CA ILE A 110 -22.07 1.10 -58.99
C ILE A 110 -21.85 0.20 -57.78
N PHE A 111 -22.05 -1.11 -57.93
CA PHE A 111 -21.90 -2.06 -56.84
C PHE A 111 -20.42 -2.30 -56.51
N ASP A 112 -19.55 -2.33 -57.51
CA ASP A 112 -18.11 -2.62 -57.32
C ASP A 112 -17.31 -1.38 -56.91
N PHE A 113 -17.92 -0.19 -56.90
CA PHE A 113 -17.21 1.07 -56.81
C PHE A 113 -16.32 1.22 -55.56
N PRO A 114 -16.76 0.96 -54.31
CA PRO A 114 -15.87 1.08 -53.15
C PRO A 114 -14.61 0.21 -53.23
N VAL A 115 -14.75 -0.99 -53.80
CA VAL A 115 -13.62 -1.92 -54.01
C VAL A 115 -12.67 -1.37 -55.05
N VAL A 116 -13.21 -0.92 -56.19
CA VAL A 116 -12.40 -0.43 -57.32
C VAL A 116 -11.75 0.92 -56.98
N LEU A 117 -12.46 1.80 -56.28
CA LEU A 117 -11.92 3.04 -55.74
C LEU A 117 -10.68 2.76 -54.89
N ASN A 118 -10.74 1.75 -54.01
CA ASN A 118 -9.61 1.39 -53.18
C ASN A 118 -8.45 0.77 -53.97
N GLN A 119 -8.76 -0.11 -54.93
CA GLN A 119 -7.75 -0.76 -55.76
C GLN A 119 -6.89 0.24 -56.54
N TYR A 120 -7.48 1.33 -57.04
CA TYR A 120 -6.80 2.35 -57.83
C TYR A 120 -6.44 3.63 -57.05
N SER A 121 -6.67 3.64 -55.72
CA SER A 121 -6.29 4.78 -54.88
C SER A 121 -4.78 4.79 -54.57
N PRO A 122 -4.19 5.94 -54.23
CA PRO A 122 -2.79 6.02 -53.79
C PRO A 122 -2.49 5.12 -52.59
N ALA A 123 -1.23 4.68 -52.46
CA ALA A 123 -0.79 3.76 -51.40
C ALA A 123 -1.18 4.23 -49.98
N ALA A 124 -1.13 5.53 -49.70
CA ALA A 124 -1.53 6.08 -48.40
C ALA A 124 -3.02 5.82 -48.08
N ARG A 125 -3.91 5.90 -49.07
CA ARG A 125 -5.35 5.64 -48.88
C ARG A 125 -5.63 4.14 -48.69
N GLN A 126 -4.93 3.29 -49.46
CA GLN A 126 -4.97 1.84 -49.26
C GLN A 126 -4.47 1.45 -47.87
N GLN A 127 -3.41 2.12 -47.39
CA GLN A 127 -2.88 1.93 -46.05
C GLN A 127 -3.87 2.38 -44.97
N ALA A 128 -4.58 3.50 -45.15
CA ALA A 128 -5.61 3.94 -44.21
C ALA A 128 -6.72 2.90 -44.04
N LEU A 129 -7.19 2.29 -45.12
CA LEU A 129 -8.19 1.23 -45.04
C LEU A 129 -7.64 -0.05 -44.39
N THR A 130 -6.37 -0.39 -44.68
CA THR A 130 -5.69 -1.52 -44.03
C THR A 130 -5.58 -1.31 -42.51
N ASN A 131 -5.19 -0.11 -42.09
CA ASN A 131 -5.13 0.28 -40.68
C ASN A 131 -6.51 0.23 -40.01
N ARG A 132 -7.55 0.70 -40.70
CA ARG A 132 -8.95 0.62 -40.22
C ARG A 132 -9.41 -0.82 -40.05
N ALA A 133 -9.09 -1.70 -40.99
CA ALA A 133 -9.41 -3.11 -40.90
C ALA A 133 -8.70 -3.77 -39.70
N GLN A 134 -7.44 -3.41 -39.45
CA GLN A 134 -6.70 -3.89 -38.28
C GLN A 134 -7.35 -3.43 -36.97
N VAL A 135 -7.71 -2.15 -36.86
CA VAL A 135 -8.36 -1.62 -35.65
C VAL A 135 -9.75 -2.21 -35.45
N ALA A 136 -10.51 -2.43 -36.53
CA ALA A 136 -11.82 -3.10 -36.46
C ALA A 136 -11.68 -4.56 -35.99
N GLU A 137 -10.64 -5.28 -36.42
CA GLU A 137 -10.33 -6.61 -35.92
C GLU A 137 -9.98 -6.59 -34.43
N ASN A 138 -9.11 -5.65 -34.01
CA ASN A 138 -8.75 -5.48 -32.61
C ASN A 138 -9.98 -5.16 -31.74
N PHE A 139 -10.91 -4.34 -32.24
CA PHE A 139 -12.17 -4.05 -31.56
C PHE A 139 -13.02 -5.32 -31.40
N ALA A 140 -13.19 -6.11 -32.48
CA ALA A 140 -13.93 -7.37 -32.43
C ALA A 140 -13.33 -8.38 -31.44
N VAL A 141 -11.99 -8.51 -31.44
CA VAL A 141 -11.26 -9.39 -30.52
C VAL A 141 -11.41 -8.94 -29.07
N ALA A 142 -11.25 -7.63 -28.81
CA ALA A 142 -11.33 -7.09 -27.46
C ALA A 142 -12.76 -7.21 -26.90
N MET A 143 -13.78 -6.93 -27.72
CA MET A 143 -15.19 -7.10 -27.35
C MET A 143 -15.56 -8.56 -27.08
N ALA A 144 -15.04 -9.50 -27.88
CA ALA A 144 -15.27 -10.92 -27.65
C ALA A 144 -14.59 -11.41 -26.36
N ALA A 145 -13.39 -10.89 -26.05
CA ALA A 145 -12.72 -11.16 -24.79
C ALA A 145 -13.51 -10.60 -23.57
N ASP A 146 -14.23 -9.50 -23.76
CA ASP A 146 -15.15 -8.90 -22.78
C ASP A 146 -16.55 -9.57 -22.76
N GLY A 147 -16.74 -10.65 -23.53
CA GLY A 147 -17.97 -11.46 -23.51
C GLY A 147 -19.04 -11.06 -24.54
N SER A 148 -18.76 -10.11 -25.44
CA SER A 148 -19.68 -9.69 -26.51
C SER A 148 -19.19 -10.16 -27.88
N SER A 149 -19.58 -11.37 -28.27
CA SER A 149 -19.23 -11.96 -29.58
C SER A 149 -20.14 -11.53 -30.73
N THR A 150 -21.38 -11.12 -30.43
CA THR A 150 -22.32 -10.47 -31.37
C THR A 150 -22.57 -9.05 -30.91
N PHE A 151 -22.54 -8.08 -31.84
CA PHE A 151 -22.74 -6.68 -31.49
C PHE A 151 -24.21 -6.25 -31.54
N THR A 152 -24.59 -5.40 -30.61
CA THR A 152 -25.79 -4.56 -30.66
C THR A 152 -25.59 -3.38 -31.62
N SER A 153 -26.67 -2.72 -32.03
CA SER A 153 -26.60 -1.52 -32.88
C SER A 153 -25.74 -0.40 -32.28
N ALA A 154 -25.72 -0.27 -30.94
CA ALA A 154 -24.89 0.69 -30.23
C ALA A 154 -23.39 0.33 -30.34
N GLN A 155 -23.03 -0.94 -30.10
CA GLN A 155 -21.65 -1.40 -30.20
C GLN A 155 -21.09 -1.29 -31.62
N TYR A 156 -21.90 -1.57 -32.65
CA TYR A 156 -21.52 -1.30 -34.03
C TYR A 156 -21.23 0.18 -34.28
N SER A 157 -22.06 1.07 -33.74
CA SER A 157 -21.90 2.52 -33.89
C SER A 157 -20.66 3.03 -33.16
N SER A 158 -20.42 2.59 -31.93
CA SER A 158 -19.23 2.93 -31.14
C SER A 158 -17.94 2.44 -31.78
N GLY A 159 -17.93 1.19 -32.26
CA GLY A 159 -16.80 0.65 -33.01
C GLY A 159 -16.52 1.49 -34.25
N TRP A 160 -17.56 1.90 -34.99
CA TRP A 160 -17.40 2.75 -36.17
C TRP A 160 -16.81 4.12 -35.83
N VAL A 161 -17.24 4.76 -34.73
CA VAL A 161 -16.68 6.04 -34.29
C VAL A 161 -15.17 5.96 -34.08
N ILE A 162 -14.69 4.90 -33.41
CA ILE A 162 -13.26 4.68 -33.16
C ILE A 162 -12.53 4.40 -34.49
N VAL A 163 -13.03 3.43 -35.27
CA VAL A 163 -12.40 2.99 -36.53
C VAL A 163 -12.32 4.15 -37.54
N ASN A 164 -13.32 5.02 -37.61
CA ASN A 164 -13.37 6.12 -38.57
C ASN A 164 -12.33 7.23 -38.29
N THR A 165 -11.72 7.27 -37.10
CA THR A 165 -10.60 8.19 -36.79
C THR A 165 -9.26 7.76 -37.39
N VAL A 166 -9.14 6.50 -37.79
CA VAL A 166 -7.87 5.90 -38.21
C VAL A 166 -7.49 6.40 -39.61
N THR A 167 -6.21 6.74 -39.79
CA THR A 167 -5.63 7.25 -41.03
C THR A 167 -4.51 6.31 -41.52
N ALA A 168 -3.76 6.72 -42.54
CA ALA A 168 -2.57 6.00 -43.00
C ALA A 168 -1.44 5.95 -41.96
N SER A 169 -1.45 6.84 -40.96
CA SER A 169 -0.40 6.93 -39.92
C SER A 169 -0.53 5.83 -38.87
N ALA A 170 0.60 5.23 -38.48
CA ALA A 170 0.68 4.28 -37.38
C ALA A 170 0.25 4.89 -36.04
N ASP A 171 0.47 6.18 -35.82
CA ASP A 171 0.07 6.88 -34.59
C ASP A 171 -1.45 6.85 -34.40
N SER A 172 -2.21 6.96 -35.49
CA SER A 172 -3.67 6.89 -35.44
C SER A 172 -4.19 5.49 -35.10
N VAL A 173 -3.44 4.44 -35.44
CA VAL A 173 -3.73 3.06 -35.03
C VAL A 173 -3.48 2.89 -33.53
N THR A 174 -2.36 3.40 -33.02
CA THR A 174 -2.03 3.38 -31.60
C THR A 174 -3.08 4.12 -30.78
N ALA A 175 -3.49 5.31 -31.21
CA ALA A 175 -4.52 6.12 -30.55
C ALA A 175 -5.89 5.41 -30.54
N ALA A 176 -6.31 4.83 -31.66
CA ALA A 176 -7.56 4.09 -31.74
C ALA A 176 -7.56 2.82 -30.86
N ASN A 177 -6.45 2.08 -30.82
CA ASN A 177 -6.31 0.92 -29.93
C ASN A 177 -6.35 1.32 -28.43
N ALA A 178 -5.82 2.50 -28.08
CA ALA A 178 -5.98 3.03 -26.72
C ALA A 178 -7.44 3.38 -26.40
N GLN A 179 -8.20 3.94 -27.36
CA GLN A 179 -9.64 4.17 -27.20
C GLN A 179 -10.42 2.86 -27.05
N ILE A 180 -10.03 1.79 -27.76
CA ILE A 180 -10.61 0.45 -27.56
C ILE A 180 -10.32 -0.06 -26.14
N ALA A 181 -9.07 0.06 -25.67
CA ALA A 181 -8.73 -0.35 -24.31
C ALA A 181 -9.52 0.42 -23.25
N GLN A 182 -9.76 1.73 -23.45
CA GLN A 182 -10.62 2.54 -22.58
C GLN A 182 -12.09 2.10 -22.63
N PHE A 183 -12.59 1.75 -23.81
CA PHE A 183 -13.95 1.24 -24.00
C PHE A 183 -14.16 -0.11 -23.27
N ILE A 184 -13.16 -1.00 -23.30
CA ILE A 184 -13.22 -2.35 -22.73
C ILE A 184 -12.91 -2.38 -21.23
N ALA A 185 -11.93 -1.59 -20.76
CA ALA A 185 -11.53 -1.57 -19.35
C ALA A 185 -12.59 -1.00 -18.41
N GLY A 186 -13.79 -0.71 -18.92
CA GLY A 186 -14.93 -0.22 -18.16
C GLY A 186 -14.53 0.96 -17.28
N GLY A 187 -14.12 2.09 -17.88
CA GLY A 187 -13.93 3.37 -17.17
C GLY A 187 -15.18 3.71 -16.35
N GLY A 188 -15.24 3.15 -15.15
CA GLY A 188 -16.49 2.65 -14.58
C GLY A 188 -17.27 3.72 -13.87
N GLY A 189 -18.42 4.07 -14.43
CA GLY A 189 -19.43 4.88 -13.76
C GLY A 189 -20.44 5.51 -14.71
N GLY A 190 -21.23 4.71 -15.42
CA GLY A 190 -22.47 5.16 -16.05
C GLY A 190 -22.64 4.88 -17.54
N THR A 191 -23.71 4.19 -17.90
CA THR A 191 -24.28 4.29 -19.24
C THR A 191 -24.89 5.68 -19.42
N GLY A 192 -24.09 6.63 -19.86
CA GLY A 192 -24.49 7.98 -20.20
C GLY A 192 -23.33 8.74 -20.82
N THR A 193 -23.63 9.85 -21.47
CA THR A 193 -22.72 10.61 -22.33
C THR A 193 -21.38 10.94 -21.67
N THR A 194 -20.27 10.62 -22.34
CA THR A 194 -18.92 11.06 -21.96
C THR A 194 -18.65 12.45 -22.53
N PHE A 195 -18.23 13.38 -21.67
CA PHE A 195 -17.84 14.74 -22.06
C PHE A 195 -16.33 14.95 -21.95
N THR A 196 -15.76 15.76 -22.84
CA THR A 196 -14.36 16.21 -22.78
C THR A 196 -14.29 17.73 -22.66
N LEU A 197 -13.54 18.25 -21.67
CA LEU A 197 -13.25 19.68 -21.57
C LEU A 197 -12.21 20.07 -22.63
N LEU A 198 -12.48 21.11 -23.43
CA LEU A 198 -11.63 21.49 -24.56
C LEU A 198 -10.79 22.75 -24.28
N GLU A 199 -11.37 23.77 -23.64
CA GLU A 199 -10.70 25.05 -23.39
C GLU A 199 -11.03 25.64 -22.02
N ASN A 200 -10.18 26.56 -21.53
CA ASN A 200 -10.44 27.34 -20.31
C ASN A 200 -11.81 28.04 -20.37
N GLY A 201 -12.51 28.03 -19.24
CA GLY A 201 -13.88 28.54 -19.12
C GLY A 201 -14.93 27.62 -19.76
N ALA A 202 -14.68 26.31 -19.81
CA ALA A 202 -15.67 25.35 -20.28
C ALA A 202 -16.89 25.34 -19.37
N VAL A 203 -18.09 25.29 -19.94
CA VAL A 203 -19.34 25.23 -19.17
C VAL A 203 -20.09 23.98 -19.58
N LEU A 204 -20.42 23.14 -18.60
CA LEU A 204 -21.17 21.91 -18.81
C LEU A 204 -22.21 21.74 -17.70
N THR A 205 -23.47 21.96 -18.05
CA THR A 205 -24.63 21.82 -17.16
C THR A 205 -25.78 21.15 -17.91
N ALA A 206 -26.94 21.02 -17.27
CA ALA A 206 -28.17 20.56 -17.92
C ALA A 206 -28.75 21.53 -18.96
N SER A 207 -28.29 22.78 -19.01
CA SER A 207 -28.83 23.83 -19.87
C SER A 207 -27.78 24.64 -20.63
N ALA A 208 -26.50 24.46 -20.31
CA ALA A 208 -25.39 25.13 -20.97
C ALA A 208 -24.27 24.13 -21.31
N ASN A 209 -23.83 24.16 -22.57
CA ASN A 209 -22.70 23.40 -23.08
C ASN A 209 -21.85 24.36 -23.91
N ASN A 210 -20.60 24.58 -23.50
CA ASN A 210 -19.66 25.41 -24.23
C ASN A 210 -18.23 24.91 -23.99
N LYS A 211 -17.42 24.86 -25.06
CA LYS A 211 -16.02 24.40 -25.02
C LYS A 211 -15.85 22.99 -24.44
N VAL A 212 -16.81 22.13 -24.74
CA VAL A 212 -16.80 20.71 -24.38
C VAL A 212 -17.20 19.87 -25.60
N SER A 213 -16.80 18.60 -25.62
CA SER A 213 -17.19 17.61 -26.63
C SER A 213 -17.97 16.47 -25.98
N PRO A 214 -19.05 15.92 -26.57
CA PRO A 214 -19.71 16.41 -27.78
C PRO A 214 -20.37 17.77 -27.57
N ALA A 215 -20.26 18.64 -28.57
CA ALA A 215 -20.94 19.94 -28.54
C ALA A 215 -22.46 19.75 -28.61
N GLY A 216 -23.20 20.57 -27.87
CA GLY A 216 -24.67 20.56 -27.89
C GLY A 216 -25.33 19.39 -27.14
N GLN A 217 -24.57 18.60 -26.40
CA GLN A 217 -25.08 17.60 -25.45
C GLN A 217 -25.00 18.16 -24.01
N PHE A 218 -25.81 17.66 -23.08
CA PHE A 218 -25.89 18.23 -21.73
C PHE A 218 -25.77 17.14 -20.68
N LEU A 219 -25.36 17.53 -19.47
CA LEU A 219 -25.50 16.63 -18.32
C LEU A 219 -26.98 16.36 -18.06
N THR A 220 -27.28 15.13 -17.68
CA THR A 220 -28.63 14.60 -17.47
C THR A 220 -28.78 14.13 -16.04
N ALA A 221 -30.00 13.91 -15.56
CA ALA A 221 -30.22 13.25 -14.27
C ALA A 221 -29.99 11.72 -14.32
N SER A 222 -29.00 11.29 -15.09
CA SER A 222 -28.58 9.91 -15.25
C SER A 222 -27.06 9.90 -15.33
N ASN A 223 -26.44 8.83 -14.82
CA ASN A 223 -24.98 8.73 -14.73
C ASN A 223 -24.26 9.22 -16.00
N ASN A 224 -23.41 10.21 -15.87
CA ASN A 224 -22.55 10.78 -16.89
C ASN A 224 -21.08 10.69 -16.48
N THR A 225 -20.21 10.86 -17.47
CA THR A 225 -18.77 10.91 -17.24
C THR A 225 -18.20 12.16 -17.86
N VAL A 226 -17.40 12.92 -17.11
CA VAL A 226 -16.67 14.09 -17.59
C VAL A 226 -15.18 13.81 -17.50
N ALA A 227 -14.48 13.88 -18.61
CA ALA A 227 -13.04 13.69 -18.68
C ALA A 227 -12.35 15.00 -19.09
N GLY A 228 -11.35 15.42 -18.31
CA GLY A 228 -10.41 16.46 -18.71
C GLY A 228 -9.00 15.86 -18.73
N LEU A 229 -8.25 16.06 -19.81
CA LEU A 229 -6.80 15.76 -19.77
C LEU A 229 -6.13 16.59 -18.66
N THR A 230 -6.52 17.87 -18.56
CA THR A 230 -6.19 18.78 -17.46
C THR A 230 -7.46 19.50 -17.04
N PHE A 231 -7.61 19.84 -15.75
CA PHE A 231 -8.71 20.69 -15.33
C PHE A 231 -8.49 22.11 -15.83
N LEU A 232 -9.37 22.57 -16.71
CA LEU A 232 -9.22 23.85 -17.39
C LEU A 232 -9.75 24.98 -16.49
N GLN A 233 -8.95 26.03 -16.32
CA GLN A 233 -9.25 27.11 -15.37
C GLN A 233 -10.57 27.82 -15.74
N GLY A 234 -11.36 28.16 -14.71
CA GLY A 234 -12.64 28.85 -14.88
C GLY A 234 -13.75 27.96 -15.43
N SER A 235 -13.52 26.66 -15.59
CA SER A 235 -14.58 25.73 -16.02
C SER A 235 -15.65 25.60 -14.93
N PHE A 236 -16.92 25.52 -15.36
CA PHE A 236 -18.09 25.33 -14.51
C PHE A 236 -18.83 24.07 -14.92
N ILE A 237 -18.90 23.10 -14.02
CA ILE A 237 -19.53 21.80 -14.26
C ILE A 237 -20.60 21.60 -13.19
N GLN A 238 -21.84 21.39 -13.60
CA GLN A 238 -22.95 21.21 -12.67
C GLN A 238 -23.87 20.11 -13.14
N ASP A 239 -23.94 19.04 -12.36
CA ASP A 239 -24.92 17.99 -12.58
C ASP A 239 -26.32 18.42 -12.08
N PRO A 240 -27.40 18.17 -12.86
CA PRO A 240 -28.76 18.47 -12.44
C PRO A 240 -29.30 17.57 -11.32
N SER A 241 -28.66 16.43 -11.05
CA SER A 241 -29.02 15.45 -10.04
C SER A 241 -27.88 15.29 -9.02
N ASN A 242 -28.17 14.68 -7.88
CA ASN A 242 -27.20 14.34 -6.84
C ASN A 242 -27.39 12.89 -6.32
N SER A 243 -28.08 12.08 -7.13
CA SER A 243 -28.64 10.78 -6.72
C SER A 243 -28.15 9.62 -7.58
N ASP A 244 -27.61 9.95 -8.74
CA ASP A 244 -26.90 9.13 -9.70
C ASP A 244 -25.41 9.00 -9.32
N ASN A 245 -24.61 8.50 -10.26
CA ASN A 245 -23.21 8.18 -10.07
C ASN A 245 -22.36 8.88 -11.13
N ASP A 246 -22.38 10.20 -11.14
CA ASP A 246 -21.57 10.99 -12.06
C ASP A 246 -20.10 10.95 -11.65
N VAL A 247 -19.24 10.88 -12.68
CA VAL A 247 -17.79 10.80 -12.49
C VAL A 247 -17.10 11.92 -13.25
N LEU A 248 -16.25 12.68 -12.58
CA LEU A 248 -15.32 13.62 -13.21
C LEU A 248 -13.88 13.16 -13.00
N THR A 249 -13.12 13.05 -14.08
CA THR A 249 -11.69 12.75 -14.06
C THR A 249 -10.91 13.94 -14.61
N ALA A 250 -9.87 14.41 -13.90
CA ALA A 250 -9.00 15.48 -14.41
C ALA A 250 -7.60 15.49 -13.81
N GLN A 251 -6.59 15.94 -14.56
CA GLN A 251 -5.29 16.31 -14.00
C GLN A 251 -5.26 17.76 -13.53
N ILE A 252 -4.82 17.99 -12.30
CA ILE A 252 -4.48 19.32 -11.79
C ILE A 252 -3.01 19.59 -12.10
N ILE A 253 -2.77 20.68 -12.82
CA ILE A 253 -1.43 21.16 -13.14
C ILE A 253 -0.99 22.29 -12.22
N ALA A 254 0.32 22.54 -12.15
CA ALA A 254 0.85 23.69 -11.44
C ALA A 254 0.21 24.99 -11.96
N PRO A 255 -0.28 25.88 -11.07
CA PRO A 255 -0.87 27.14 -11.49
C PRO A 255 0.21 28.05 -12.10
N THR A 256 -0.11 28.67 -13.23
CA THR A 256 0.77 29.68 -13.85
C THR A 256 0.43 31.07 -13.32
N PRO A 257 1.42 31.92 -12.98
CA PRO A 257 1.17 33.30 -12.54
C PRO A 257 0.25 34.06 -13.50
N PRO A 258 -0.71 34.85 -12.99
CA PRO A 258 -0.85 35.30 -11.60
C PRO A 258 -1.64 34.35 -10.68
N LEU A 259 -2.03 33.16 -11.14
CA LEU A 259 -2.80 32.22 -10.33
C LEU A 259 -1.93 31.61 -9.22
N THR A 260 -2.53 31.41 -8.05
CA THR A 260 -1.91 30.73 -6.90
C THR A 260 -2.42 29.31 -6.70
N ALA A 261 -3.57 28.98 -7.29
CA ALA A 261 -4.20 27.67 -7.31
C ALA A 261 -5.14 27.55 -8.51
N ILE A 262 -5.43 26.31 -8.91
CA ILE A 262 -6.58 25.98 -9.75
C ILE A 262 -7.81 25.89 -8.85
N THR A 263 -8.91 26.55 -9.20
CA THR A 263 -10.14 26.57 -8.37
C THR A 263 -11.30 25.94 -9.15
N PRO A 264 -11.48 24.61 -9.10
CA PRO A 264 -12.57 23.94 -9.78
C PRO A 264 -13.93 24.39 -9.26
N ASN A 265 -14.84 24.72 -10.18
CA ASN A 265 -16.22 25.03 -9.86
C ASN A 265 -17.10 23.86 -10.31
N ILE A 266 -17.37 22.95 -9.38
CA ILE A 266 -18.03 21.66 -9.64
C ILE A 266 -19.19 21.51 -8.66
N ALA A 267 -20.39 21.25 -9.15
CA ALA A 267 -21.55 21.00 -8.29
C ALA A 267 -22.22 19.68 -8.66
N ASN A 268 -22.55 18.92 -7.63
CA ASN A 268 -23.32 17.67 -7.68
C ASN A 268 -22.72 16.51 -8.49
N ILE A 269 -21.44 16.57 -8.86
CA ILE A 269 -20.74 15.37 -9.36
C ILE A 269 -20.39 14.49 -8.17
N GLU A 270 -20.93 13.27 -8.11
CA GLU A 270 -20.73 12.37 -6.96
C GLU A 270 -19.29 11.94 -6.77
N THR A 271 -18.60 11.63 -7.86
CA THR A 271 -17.24 11.11 -7.83
C THR A 271 -16.30 12.05 -8.58
N ILE A 272 -15.33 12.60 -7.87
CA ILE A 272 -14.25 13.38 -8.47
C ILE A 272 -12.96 12.59 -8.33
N GLU A 273 -12.27 12.36 -9.44
CA GLU A 273 -10.96 11.74 -9.48
C GLU A 273 -9.92 12.73 -10.04
N PHE A 274 -9.04 13.21 -9.18
CA PHE A 274 -7.93 14.08 -9.58
C PHE A 274 -6.60 13.34 -9.64
N THR A 275 -5.77 13.73 -10.60
CA THR A 275 -4.33 13.44 -10.60
C THR A 275 -3.56 14.73 -10.42
N GLY A 276 -2.49 14.70 -9.63
CA GLY A 276 -1.58 15.82 -9.43
C GLY A 276 -0.44 15.85 -10.46
N SER A 277 0.23 16.98 -10.51
CA SER A 277 1.53 17.15 -11.18
C SER A 277 2.46 17.89 -10.22
N ASN A 278 3.76 17.96 -10.52
CA ASN A 278 4.69 18.68 -9.64
C ASN A 278 4.27 20.14 -9.46
N GLY A 279 4.04 20.56 -8.20
CA GLY A 279 3.57 21.90 -7.85
C GLY A 279 2.06 22.14 -8.09
N ALA A 280 1.27 21.10 -8.34
CA ALA A 280 -0.18 21.22 -8.49
C ALA A 280 -0.84 21.69 -7.20
N ILE A 281 -1.73 22.68 -7.33
CA ILE A 281 -2.50 23.23 -6.21
C ILE A 281 -3.96 23.34 -6.66
N ALA A 282 -4.86 22.66 -5.96
CA ALA A 282 -6.30 22.74 -6.16
C ALA A 282 -6.98 23.36 -4.92
N ASP A 283 -7.71 24.45 -5.10
CA ASP A 283 -8.62 24.97 -4.08
C ASP A 283 -10.03 24.44 -4.34
N ILE A 284 -10.52 23.58 -3.44
CA ILE A 284 -11.82 22.90 -3.59
C ILE A 284 -12.98 23.68 -2.97
N VAL A 285 -12.77 24.96 -2.63
CA VAL A 285 -13.79 25.84 -2.02
C VAL A 285 -15.10 25.90 -2.81
N ASN A 286 -15.07 25.76 -4.14
CA ASN A 286 -16.26 25.84 -4.99
C ASN A 286 -16.82 24.46 -5.41
N ILE A 287 -16.36 23.37 -4.79
CA ILE A 287 -16.86 22.02 -5.07
C ILE A 287 -18.01 21.66 -4.11
N SER A 288 -19.12 21.11 -4.59
CA SER A 288 -20.26 20.70 -3.75
C SER A 288 -20.92 19.40 -4.22
N GLY A 289 -21.64 18.72 -3.32
CA GLY A 289 -22.42 17.51 -3.65
C GLY A 289 -21.60 16.23 -3.86
N VAL A 290 -20.30 16.26 -3.56
CA VAL A 290 -19.39 15.11 -3.75
C VAL A 290 -19.62 14.05 -2.69
N LYS A 291 -19.72 12.79 -3.11
CA LYS A 291 -19.77 11.59 -2.25
C LYS A 291 -18.40 10.93 -2.12
N SER A 292 -17.59 11.00 -3.18
CA SER A 292 -16.25 10.41 -3.24
C SER A 292 -15.27 11.36 -3.93
N PHE A 293 -14.27 11.82 -3.18
CA PHE A 293 -13.16 12.59 -3.74
C PHE A 293 -11.91 11.71 -3.71
N VAL A 294 -11.38 11.36 -4.88
CA VAL A 294 -10.25 10.45 -5.06
C VAL A 294 -9.06 11.20 -5.66
N ILE A 295 -7.89 10.98 -5.10
CA ILE A 295 -6.60 11.42 -5.64
C ILE A 295 -5.90 10.17 -6.16
N LYS A 296 -5.80 10.08 -7.48
CA LYS A 296 -5.37 8.86 -8.18
C LYS A 296 -3.86 8.69 -8.18
N SER A 297 -3.11 9.77 -8.42
CA SER A 297 -1.65 9.77 -8.51
C SER A 297 -1.11 11.20 -8.53
N GLY A 298 0.21 11.35 -8.42
CA GLY A 298 0.91 12.64 -8.56
C GLY A 298 0.80 13.53 -7.33
N ASP A 299 1.75 14.46 -7.18
CA ASP A 299 1.76 15.37 -6.03
C ASP A 299 0.62 16.38 -6.14
N LEU A 300 -0.11 16.58 -5.04
CA LEU A 300 -1.23 17.51 -5.01
C LEU A 300 -1.31 18.23 -3.67
N LYS A 301 -1.34 19.56 -3.73
CA LYS A 301 -1.78 20.39 -2.59
C LYS A 301 -3.26 20.70 -2.74
N VAL A 302 -4.02 20.39 -1.69
CA VAL A 302 -5.46 20.69 -1.61
C VAL A 302 -5.67 21.83 -0.62
N GLU A 303 -6.20 22.96 -1.10
CA GLU A 303 -6.67 24.05 -0.24
C GLU A 303 -8.17 23.86 0.07
N THR A 304 -8.61 24.28 1.26
CA THR A 304 -9.94 23.98 1.81
C THR A 304 -10.14 22.47 2.01
N ALA A 305 -9.07 21.77 2.41
CA ALA A 305 -9.02 20.31 2.52
C ALA A 305 -9.95 19.71 3.60
N GLU A 306 -10.46 20.51 4.54
CA GLU A 306 -11.46 20.09 5.53
C GLU A 306 -12.83 19.81 4.91
N LYS A 307 -13.06 20.24 3.66
CA LYS A 307 -14.39 20.23 3.05
C LYS A 307 -14.93 18.83 2.76
N PHE A 308 -14.06 17.91 2.37
CA PHE A 308 -14.42 16.54 2.02
C PHE A 308 -13.33 15.56 2.47
N PRO A 309 -13.68 14.31 2.82
CA PRO A 309 -12.70 13.24 2.92
C PRO A 309 -11.98 13.02 1.59
N LEU A 310 -10.66 13.08 1.60
CA LEU A 310 -9.79 12.87 0.44
C LEU A 310 -9.32 11.42 0.42
N THR A 311 -9.62 10.67 -0.64
CA THR A 311 -9.24 9.26 -0.75
C THR A 311 -8.00 9.10 -1.63
N LEU A 312 -6.90 8.62 -1.07
CA LEU A 312 -5.72 8.23 -1.85
C LEU A 312 -5.98 6.86 -2.48
N ALA A 313 -5.89 6.78 -3.81
CA ALA A 313 -6.16 5.55 -4.54
C ALA A 313 -5.15 4.43 -4.24
N ALA A 314 -5.53 3.19 -4.56
CA ALA A 314 -4.62 2.06 -4.50
C ALA A 314 -3.38 2.30 -5.36
N GLY A 315 -2.20 2.05 -4.80
CA GLY A 315 -0.92 2.29 -5.46
C GLY A 315 -0.48 3.76 -5.50
N TYR A 316 -1.19 4.68 -4.84
CA TYR A 316 -0.71 6.06 -4.67
C TYR A 316 0.67 6.05 -3.98
N ALA A 317 1.59 6.88 -4.48
CA ALA A 317 3.00 6.88 -4.12
C ALA A 317 3.62 8.31 -4.21
N ASN A 318 2.84 9.31 -3.83
CA ASN A 318 3.16 10.74 -4.02
C ASN A 318 2.85 11.57 -2.76
N GLN A 319 3.12 12.87 -2.80
CA GLN A 319 2.81 13.78 -1.70
C GLN A 319 1.38 14.34 -1.79
N LEU A 320 0.60 14.20 -0.73
CA LEU A 320 -0.60 14.99 -0.48
C LEU A 320 -0.28 16.09 0.54
N SER A 321 -0.49 17.35 0.16
CA SER A 321 -0.41 18.48 1.08
C SER A 321 -1.80 19.04 1.40
N LEU A 322 -2.10 19.24 2.68
CA LEU A 322 -3.38 19.73 3.18
C LEU A 322 -3.23 21.17 3.63
N LYS A 323 -4.09 22.05 3.13
CA LYS A 323 -4.25 23.41 3.65
C LYS A 323 -5.72 23.67 3.89
N LEU A 324 -6.07 24.02 5.12
CA LEU A 324 -7.44 24.21 5.54
C LEU A 324 -7.87 25.66 5.32
N GLY A 325 -9.12 25.84 4.89
CA GLY A 325 -9.78 27.16 4.86
C GLY A 325 -10.23 27.58 6.26
N ASP A 326 -10.81 26.63 6.99
CA ASP A 326 -11.14 26.73 8.42
C ASP A 326 -10.24 25.81 9.24
N THR A 327 -9.16 26.38 9.81
CA THR A 327 -8.15 25.64 10.58
C THR A 327 -8.71 24.92 11.82
N THR A 328 -9.92 25.27 12.28
CA THR A 328 -10.54 24.66 13.47
C THR A 328 -11.32 23.38 13.17
N LYS A 329 -11.46 23.03 11.90
CA LYS A 329 -12.12 21.79 11.46
C LYS A 329 -11.11 20.71 11.15
N ALA A 330 -11.49 19.46 11.42
CA ALA A 330 -10.67 18.33 11.06
C ALA A 330 -10.64 18.12 9.53
N SER A 331 -9.49 17.69 9.01
CA SER A 331 -9.38 17.14 7.66
C SER A 331 -9.42 15.61 7.71
N THR A 332 -9.75 14.93 6.61
CA THR A 332 -9.80 13.47 6.57
C THR A 332 -9.14 12.95 5.31
N VAL A 333 -8.22 12.01 5.46
CA VAL A 333 -7.53 11.30 4.39
C VAL A 333 -7.82 9.80 4.51
N ASN A 334 -8.49 9.22 3.52
CA ASN A 334 -8.69 7.79 3.43
C ASN A 334 -7.51 7.14 2.68
N LEU A 335 -6.88 6.13 3.26
CA LEU A 335 -5.83 5.34 2.61
C LEU A 335 -6.44 4.07 2.01
N ASN A 336 -6.50 3.98 0.68
CA ASN A 336 -7.09 2.84 -0.02
C ASN A 336 -6.02 1.95 -0.68
N GLY A 337 -4.95 1.64 0.06
CA GLY A 337 -3.87 0.77 -0.41
C GLY A 337 -2.68 1.54 -0.94
N THR A 338 -2.23 2.56 -0.19
CA THR A 338 -1.08 3.38 -0.57
C THR A 338 0.23 2.59 -0.43
N VAL A 339 1.25 2.99 -1.17
CA VAL A 339 2.57 2.32 -1.15
C VAL A 339 3.68 3.30 -0.79
N ALA A 340 4.89 2.77 -0.64
CA ALA A 340 6.08 3.58 -0.44
C ALA A 340 6.22 4.65 -1.54
N GLY A 341 6.61 5.85 -1.12
CA GLY A 341 6.52 7.10 -1.88
C GLY A 341 5.42 8.03 -1.37
N THR A 342 4.40 7.49 -0.68
CA THR A 342 3.30 8.29 -0.14
C THR A 342 3.70 9.12 1.07
N THR A 343 3.37 10.41 1.03
CA THR A 343 3.53 11.33 2.18
C THR A 343 2.31 12.20 2.39
N ILE A 344 2.10 12.61 3.64
CA ILE A 344 1.02 13.50 4.05
C ILE A 344 1.62 14.69 4.79
N VAL A 345 1.37 15.89 4.27
CA VAL A 345 1.87 17.15 4.86
C VAL A 345 0.68 17.99 5.26
N ASP A 346 0.55 18.30 6.55
CA ASP A 346 -0.35 19.35 7.01
C ASP A 346 0.36 20.70 7.02
N LEU A 347 -0.28 21.74 6.50
CA LEU A 347 0.31 23.06 6.35
C LEU A 347 -0.19 24.09 7.37
N ASN A 348 -1.34 23.86 8.01
CA ASN A 348 -1.97 24.86 8.89
C ASN A 348 -3.13 24.37 9.77
N SER A 349 -3.37 23.07 9.93
CA SER A 349 -4.49 22.61 10.75
C SER A 349 -4.27 22.99 12.23
N ALA A 350 -5.34 23.46 12.88
CA ALA A 350 -5.41 23.64 14.35
C ALA A 350 -6.33 22.60 15.01
N ALA A 351 -6.79 21.62 14.22
CA ALA A 351 -7.63 20.50 14.59
C ALA A 351 -7.05 19.21 13.99
N ASN A 352 -7.71 18.08 14.22
CA ASN A 352 -7.18 16.78 13.85
C ASN A 352 -7.04 16.59 12.33
N VAL A 353 -5.97 15.91 11.93
CA VAL A 353 -5.84 15.28 10.61
C VAL A 353 -6.22 13.81 10.78
N ASN A 354 -7.40 13.42 10.32
CA ASN A 354 -7.87 12.05 10.43
C ASN A 354 -7.29 11.21 9.28
N ILE A 355 -6.58 10.14 9.59
CA ILE A 355 -6.12 9.13 8.65
C ILE A 355 -7.02 7.90 8.84
N VAL A 356 -7.76 7.53 7.79
CA VAL A 356 -8.68 6.39 7.82
C VAL A 356 -8.15 5.30 6.90
N VAL A 357 -7.66 4.21 7.46
CA VAL A 357 -7.05 3.12 6.71
C VAL A 357 -8.14 2.17 6.20
N LYS A 358 -8.38 2.17 4.88
CA LYS A 358 -9.43 1.38 4.21
C LYS A 358 -8.90 0.10 3.56
N ALA A 359 -7.61 0.07 3.24
CA ALA A 359 -6.85 -1.09 2.76
C ALA A 359 -5.43 -1.02 3.31
N ASP A 360 -4.73 -2.17 3.39
CA ASP A 360 -3.36 -2.24 3.90
C ASP A 360 -2.48 -1.21 3.19
N SER A 361 -1.87 -0.32 3.95
CA SER A 361 -1.24 0.89 3.42
C SER A 361 0.14 1.12 4.01
N VAL A 362 1.01 1.68 3.17
CA VAL A 362 2.35 2.15 3.56
C VAL A 362 2.44 3.65 3.30
N LEU A 363 2.91 4.38 4.29
CA LEU A 363 3.37 5.76 4.18
C LEU A 363 4.88 5.75 4.32
N LYS A 364 5.60 6.24 3.30
CA LYS A 364 7.06 6.35 3.32
C LYS A 364 7.49 7.40 2.31
N ASN A 365 8.23 8.41 2.74
CA ASN A 365 8.83 9.35 1.80
C ASN A 365 9.90 8.65 0.95
N SER A 366 9.92 8.91 -0.36
CA SER A 366 10.96 8.41 -1.27
C SER A 366 12.34 9.00 -0.94
N ASP A 367 12.36 10.22 -0.38
CA ASP A 367 13.55 10.87 0.13
C ASP A 367 13.61 10.72 1.66
N ALA A 368 14.56 9.91 2.13
CA ALA A 368 14.75 9.62 3.56
C ALA A 368 15.17 10.84 4.40
N THR A 369 15.53 11.98 3.77
CA THR A 369 15.85 13.22 4.48
C THR A 369 14.62 14.09 4.76
N LEU A 370 13.50 13.77 4.11
CA LEU A 370 12.24 14.48 4.24
C LEU A 370 11.25 13.71 5.12
N ASP A 371 10.24 14.43 5.61
CA ASP A 371 9.21 13.86 6.46
C ASP A 371 8.22 13.01 5.64
N THR A 372 7.84 11.87 6.19
CA THR A 372 6.74 11.02 5.70
C THR A 372 5.39 11.57 6.16
N ILE A 373 5.36 12.05 7.40
CA ILE A 373 4.26 12.81 7.98
C ILE A 373 4.85 14.09 8.57
N ASN A 374 4.32 15.23 8.17
CA ASN A 374 4.71 16.53 8.69
C ASN A 374 3.50 17.33 9.18
N SER A 375 3.62 17.86 10.39
CA SER A 375 2.69 18.80 11.02
C SER A 375 3.26 20.22 11.01
N VAL A 376 2.42 21.22 10.80
CA VAL A 376 2.73 22.61 11.18
C VAL A 376 2.14 22.90 12.56
N ALA A 377 2.84 23.71 13.36
CA ALA A 377 2.54 23.94 14.78
C ALA A 377 1.09 24.41 15.04
N GLY A 378 0.34 23.62 15.81
CA GLY A 378 -0.93 24.00 16.43
C GLY A 378 -1.85 22.83 16.75
N SER A 379 -1.84 22.33 18.00
CA SER A 379 -2.80 21.37 18.61
C SER A 379 -3.48 20.35 17.67
N ASN A 380 -2.77 19.80 16.69
CA ASN A 380 -3.31 18.96 15.63
C ASN A 380 -2.83 17.53 15.83
N ASN A 381 -3.78 16.63 16.12
CA ASN A 381 -3.48 15.22 16.24
C ASN A 381 -3.59 14.55 14.87
N PHE A 382 -2.67 13.65 14.57
CA PHE A 382 -2.84 12.70 13.47
C PHE A 382 -3.59 11.49 14.02
N VAL A 383 -4.91 11.47 13.82
CA VAL A 383 -5.80 10.44 14.36
C VAL A 383 -5.95 9.31 13.36
N ILE A 384 -5.45 8.12 13.69
CA ILE A 384 -5.48 6.93 12.85
C ILE A 384 -6.67 6.06 13.24
N SER A 385 -7.44 5.62 12.24
CA SER A 385 -8.59 4.73 12.42
C SER A 385 -8.72 3.76 11.25
N GLY A 386 -9.57 2.74 11.38
CA GLY A 386 -9.75 1.69 10.39
C GLY A 386 -9.34 0.32 10.89
N ASP A 387 -9.51 -0.69 10.03
CA ASP A 387 -9.38 -2.11 10.35
C ASP A 387 -8.30 -2.83 9.55
N LYS A 388 -7.51 -2.08 8.77
CA LYS A 388 -6.45 -2.58 7.90
C LYS A 388 -5.10 -2.11 8.38
N ASN A 389 -4.04 -2.83 8.03
CA ASN A 389 -2.72 -2.56 8.58
C ASN A 389 -2.13 -1.26 8.01
N LEU A 390 -1.40 -0.54 8.86
CA LEU A 390 -0.71 0.68 8.46
C LEU A 390 0.77 0.58 8.84
N THR A 391 1.64 0.75 7.85
CA THR A 391 3.05 0.99 8.09
C THR A 391 3.37 2.45 7.83
N ILE A 392 3.97 3.13 8.80
CA ILE A 392 4.56 4.45 8.64
C ILE A 392 6.06 4.27 8.81
N ASP A 393 6.79 4.42 7.71
CA ASP A 393 8.23 4.18 7.63
C ASP A 393 8.94 5.44 7.14
N GLY A 394 9.71 6.06 8.03
CA GLY A 394 10.41 7.31 7.72
C GLY A 394 10.31 8.35 8.84
N LYS A 395 10.88 9.52 8.59
CA LYS A 395 10.88 10.63 9.55
C LYS A 395 9.48 11.21 9.74
N ILE A 396 9.10 11.49 10.99
CA ILE A 396 7.86 12.19 11.34
C ILE A 396 8.19 13.45 12.12
N THR A 397 7.49 14.54 11.81
CA THR A 397 7.58 15.81 12.54
C THR A 397 6.19 16.18 13.05
N VAL A 398 5.97 16.05 14.37
CA VAL A 398 4.74 16.38 15.11
C VAL A 398 5.14 17.14 16.36
N THR A 399 5.39 18.44 16.18
CA THR A 399 6.30 19.20 17.07
C THR A 399 5.67 19.89 18.26
N ALA A 400 4.36 20.20 18.27
CA ALA A 400 3.81 20.82 19.46
C ALA A 400 3.70 19.77 20.57
N ALA A 401 3.98 20.17 21.81
CA ALA A 401 4.00 19.23 22.94
C ALA A 401 2.65 18.51 23.15
N THR A 402 1.55 19.12 22.71
CA THR A 402 0.19 18.57 22.76
C THR A 402 -0.15 17.64 21.61
N ASP A 403 0.55 17.75 20.49
CA ASP A 403 0.25 16.99 19.28
C ASP A 403 0.69 15.54 19.47
N ARG A 404 -0.07 14.63 18.86
CA ARG A 404 0.14 13.19 18.96
C ARG A 404 -0.14 12.49 17.66
N LEU A 405 0.58 11.38 17.47
CA LEU A 405 0.13 10.29 16.61
C LEU A 405 -0.81 9.44 17.45
N ASP A 406 -2.10 9.41 17.11
CA ASP A 406 -3.15 8.83 17.94
C ASP A 406 -3.87 7.72 17.19
N ALA A 407 -3.53 6.46 17.48
CA ALA A 407 -4.18 5.31 16.91
C ALA A 407 -5.19 4.65 17.86
N THR A 408 -5.67 5.35 18.90
CA THR A 408 -6.53 4.76 19.96
C THR A 408 -7.70 3.92 19.41
N ASP A 409 -8.33 4.36 18.33
CA ASP A 409 -9.49 3.68 17.71
C ASP A 409 -9.13 2.73 16.56
N PHE A 410 -7.85 2.62 16.21
CA PHE A 410 -7.35 1.77 15.15
C PHE A 410 -7.37 0.29 15.56
N THR A 411 -7.97 -0.56 14.73
CA THR A 411 -8.03 -2.00 15.00
C THR A 411 -7.09 -2.80 14.11
N GLY A 412 -6.55 -2.20 13.04
CA GLY A 412 -5.47 -2.79 12.27
C GLY A 412 -4.15 -2.76 13.06
N LYS A 413 -3.15 -3.49 12.58
CA LYS A 413 -1.80 -3.41 13.15
C LYS A 413 -1.11 -2.14 12.67
N LEU A 414 -0.59 -1.34 13.61
CA LEU A 414 0.27 -0.21 13.37
C LEU A 414 1.74 -0.64 13.44
N THR A 415 2.48 -0.36 12.37
CA THR A 415 3.95 -0.45 12.36
C THR A 415 4.53 0.93 12.15
N LEU A 416 5.17 1.45 13.19
CA LEU A 416 5.82 2.75 13.18
C LEU A 416 7.34 2.56 13.15
N ASN A 417 7.97 2.72 11.99
CA ASN A 417 9.40 2.62 11.81
C ASN A 417 10.05 3.99 11.63
N LEU A 418 10.64 4.51 12.70
CA LEU A 418 11.35 5.79 12.73
C LEU A 418 12.87 5.59 12.76
N ALA A 419 13.36 4.51 12.14
CA ALA A 419 14.78 4.16 12.05
C ALA A 419 15.53 4.86 10.90
N ASP A 420 14.81 5.40 9.92
CA ASP A 420 15.36 6.12 8.76
C ASP A 420 16.03 7.45 9.18
N SER A 421 16.85 8.03 8.31
CA SER A 421 17.78 9.12 8.66
C SER A 421 17.12 10.35 9.29
N GLY A 422 17.61 10.74 10.47
CA GLY A 422 17.18 11.94 11.19
C GLY A 422 16.16 11.63 12.29
N ALA A 423 16.41 12.14 13.50
CA ALA A 423 15.50 11.93 14.62
C ALA A 423 14.12 12.53 14.30
N SER A 424 13.08 11.72 14.48
CA SER A 424 11.70 12.18 14.36
C SER A 424 11.35 13.13 15.52
N GLY A 425 10.63 14.20 15.20
CA GLY A 425 10.15 15.17 16.17
C GLY A 425 8.76 14.83 16.67
N VAL A 426 8.55 13.63 17.23
CA VAL A 426 7.27 13.19 17.81
C VAL A 426 7.39 13.13 19.33
N LYS A 427 6.40 13.62 20.06
CA LYS A 427 6.40 13.64 21.54
C LYS A 427 5.34 12.77 22.19
N GLN A 428 4.28 12.43 21.47
CA GLN A 428 3.22 11.56 21.94
C GLN A 428 2.87 10.56 20.84
N ILE A 429 2.88 9.28 21.21
CA ILE A 429 2.52 8.15 20.35
C ILE A 429 1.50 7.31 21.13
N VAL A 430 0.36 7.03 20.51
CA VAL A 430 -0.65 6.10 21.05
C VAL A 430 -0.89 5.03 20.01
N GLY A 431 -0.70 3.77 20.38
CA GLY A 431 -1.01 2.59 19.58
C GLY A 431 -2.51 2.30 19.50
N GLY A 432 -2.84 1.29 18.71
CA GLY A 432 -4.18 0.81 18.45
C GLY A 432 -4.60 -0.33 19.37
N LYS A 433 -5.47 -1.19 18.86
CA LYS A 433 -6.06 -2.31 19.61
C LYS A 433 -5.43 -3.66 19.27
N SER A 434 -4.40 -3.65 18.43
CA SER A 434 -3.72 -4.83 17.90
C SER A 434 -2.26 -4.80 18.30
N ASP A 435 -1.56 -5.93 18.14
CA ASP A 435 -0.13 -6.05 18.42
C ASP A 435 0.72 -5.11 17.53
N ASP A 436 1.04 -3.94 18.04
CA ASP A 436 1.73 -2.88 17.32
C ASP A 436 3.25 -2.96 17.46
N THR A 437 3.95 -2.25 16.59
CA THR A 437 5.41 -2.24 16.57
C THR A 437 5.93 -0.84 16.38
N PHE A 438 6.76 -0.39 17.32
CA PHE A 438 7.38 0.93 17.34
C PHE A 438 8.90 0.78 17.28
N THR A 439 9.56 1.38 16.30
CA THR A 439 11.02 1.36 16.16
C THR A 439 11.56 2.79 16.17
N LEU A 440 12.27 3.17 17.24
CA LEU A 440 12.83 4.51 17.45
C LEU A 440 14.36 4.38 17.60
N THR A 441 15.04 4.15 16.47
CA THR A 441 16.49 3.83 16.44
C THR A 441 17.33 4.73 15.53
N ALA A 442 16.74 5.73 14.88
CA ALA A 442 17.47 6.63 13.97
C ALA A 442 18.56 7.44 14.68
N ALA A 443 18.33 7.77 15.95
CA ALA A 443 19.31 8.40 16.83
C ALA A 443 19.39 7.65 18.17
N VAL A 444 20.54 7.75 18.83
CA VAL A 444 20.69 7.33 20.23
C VAL A 444 19.76 8.21 21.08
N ASP A 445 19.04 7.58 22.00
CA ASP A 445 18.10 8.22 22.93
C ASP A 445 16.88 8.88 22.26
N GLN A 446 16.50 8.47 21.04
CA GLN A 446 15.34 9.03 20.34
C GLN A 446 14.02 8.89 21.12
N ILE A 447 13.87 7.81 21.90
CA ILE A 447 12.70 7.59 22.78
C ILE A 447 12.64 8.57 23.96
N ASN A 448 13.75 9.23 24.31
CA ASN A 448 13.81 10.10 25.47
C ASN A 448 12.85 11.30 25.33
N GLY A 449 11.94 11.44 26.30
CA GLY A 449 10.92 12.48 26.31
C GLY A 449 9.78 12.25 25.30
N VAL A 450 9.62 11.02 24.81
CA VAL A 450 8.43 10.58 24.06
C VAL A 450 7.51 9.84 25.03
N ASN A 451 6.26 10.27 25.10
CA ASN A 451 5.20 9.55 25.79
C ASN A 451 4.61 8.54 24.82
N LEU A 452 4.89 7.25 25.02
CA LEU A 452 4.44 6.17 24.16
C LEU A 452 3.52 5.25 24.94
N ASN A 453 2.27 5.13 24.48
CA ASN A 453 1.31 4.17 25.01
C ASN A 453 1.02 3.13 23.91
N GLY A 454 1.32 1.85 24.13
CA GLY A 454 0.99 0.80 23.16
C GLY A 454 -0.50 0.51 23.05
N ASN A 455 -1.25 0.80 24.13
CA ASN A 455 -2.71 0.61 24.27
C ASN A 455 -3.09 -0.87 24.46
N ASP A 456 -3.98 -1.44 23.63
CA ASP A 456 -4.35 -2.85 23.76
C ASP A 456 -3.55 -3.69 22.76
N GLY A 457 -3.16 -4.91 23.13
CA GLY A 457 -2.39 -5.80 22.27
C GLY A 457 -1.14 -6.30 22.98
N ASN A 458 -0.28 -7.03 22.26
CA ASN A 458 1.08 -7.30 22.68
C ASN A 458 2.03 -6.43 21.87
N ASP A 459 2.41 -5.29 22.43
CA ASP A 459 3.16 -4.26 21.73
C ASP A 459 4.66 -4.45 21.87
N THR A 460 5.38 -4.08 20.82
CA THR A 460 6.85 -4.14 20.78
C THR A 460 7.46 -2.78 20.51
N LEU A 461 8.33 -2.33 21.40
CA LEU A 461 9.16 -1.15 21.25
C LEU A 461 10.63 -1.54 21.02
N THR A 462 11.21 -1.14 19.89
CA THR A 462 12.65 -1.27 19.61
C THR A 462 13.33 0.10 19.71
N VAL A 463 14.33 0.21 20.56
CA VAL A 463 15.02 1.48 20.85
C VAL A 463 16.54 1.34 20.87
N LYS A 464 17.22 2.45 20.65
CA LYS A 464 18.67 2.58 20.81
C LYS A 464 18.95 3.63 21.89
N VAL A 465 19.45 3.21 23.05
CA VAL A 465 19.66 4.08 24.23
C VAL A 465 21.10 4.00 24.70
N GLY A 466 21.71 5.14 25.02
CA GLY A 466 23.05 5.24 25.59
C GLY A 466 23.03 5.35 27.12
N ASN A 467 24.00 6.08 27.67
CA ASN A 467 24.14 6.35 29.10
C ASN A 467 23.86 7.82 29.49
N ALA A 468 23.51 8.67 28.52
CA ALA A 468 23.23 10.09 28.77
C ALA A 468 21.88 10.30 29.46
N PHE A 469 20.89 9.46 29.17
CA PHE A 469 19.53 9.56 29.69
C PHE A 469 19.11 8.25 30.35
N THR A 470 19.32 8.15 31.66
CA THR A 470 18.98 6.94 32.41
C THR A 470 17.47 6.69 32.50
N THR A 471 16.64 7.70 32.23
CA THR A 471 15.18 7.65 32.32
C THR A 471 14.51 7.60 30.95
N ALA A 472 15.24 7.22 29.89
CA ALA A 472 14.81 7.37 28.50
C ALA A 472 13.47 6.70 28.17
N ILE A 473 13.10 5.64 28.89
CA ILE A 473 11.86 4.88 28.66
C ILE A 473 10.74 5.18 29.67
N ASN A 474 10.90 6.16 30.56
CA ASN A 474 9.90 6.40 31.62
C ASN A 474 8.57 7.00 31.11
N GLY A 475 8.52 7.40 29.83
CA GLY A 475 7.29 7.80 29.15
C GLY A 475 6.55 6.63 28.47
N VAL A 476 7.03 5.40 28.59
CA VAL A 476 6.45 4.21 27.97
C VAL A 476 5.43 3.55 28.91
N THR A 477 4.26 3.19 28.39
CA THR A 477 3.19 2.47 29.10
C THR A 477 2.51 1.47 28.18
N ASN A 478 1.93 0.39 28.72
CA ASN A 478 1.22 -0.65 27.97
C ASN A 478 2.03 -1.15 26.76
N VAL A 479 3.26 -1.57 27.01
CA VAL A 479 4.13 -2.21 26.02
C VAL A 479 4.70 -3.46 26.67
N GLU A 480 4.54 -4.61 26.02
CA GLU A 480 4.89 -5.91 26.59
C GLU A 480 6.34 -6.28 26.31
N THR A 481 6.93 -5.75 25.25
CA THR A 481 8.31 -6.05 24.84
C THR A 481 9.10 -4.79 24.51
N ILE A 482 10.24 -4.59 25.18
CA ILE A 482 11.25 -3.59 24.84
C ILE A 482 12.53 -4.29 24.37
N ILE A 483 12.94 -4.00 23.13
CA ILE A 483 14.18 -4.49 22.53
C ILE A 483 15.19 -3.34 22.47
N PHE A 484 16.32 -3.53 23.12
CA PHE A 484 17.45 -2.61 23.06
C PHE A 484 18.41 -3.00 21.92
N LYS A 485 18.67 -2.05 21.02
CA LYS A 485 19.73 -2.13 20.01
C LYS A 485 21.01 -1.49 20.53
N GLU A 486 22.14 -2.16 20.28
CA GLU A 486 23.46 -1.72 20.77
C GLU A 486 23.80 -0.29 20.29
N ALA A 487 24.14 0.58 21.26
CA ALA A 487 24.63 1.93 21.03
C ALA A 487 26.17 1.99 21.02
N ALA A 488 26.74 3.17 20.71
CA ALA A 488 28.20 3.35 20.76
C ALA A 488 28.74 3.38 22.21
N THR A 489 27.90 3.75 23.17
CA THR A 489 28.15 3.76 24.61
C THR A 489 27.36 2.65 25.29
N ASN A 490 27.69 2.36 26.55
CA ASN A 490 26.90 1.44 27.37
C ASN A 490 25.50 2.01 27.60
N THR A 491 24.53 1.12 27.83
CA THR A 491 23.15 1.51 28.10
C THR A 491 22.92 1.50 29.61
N THR A 492 22.28 2.55 30.13
CA THR A 492 21.88 2.62 31.54
C THR A 492 20.43 3.06 31.62
N ILE A 493 19.61 2.29 32.33
CA ILE A 493 18.17 2.51 32.49
C ILE A 493 17.81 2.44 33.97
N THR A 494 17.02 3.40 34.44
CA THR A 494 16.34 3.39 35.74
C THR A 494 14.85 3.61 35.47
N THR A 495 14.03 2.64 35.83
CA THR A 495 12.59 2.64 35.53
C THR A 495 11.78 3.43 36.56
N VAL A 496 10.48 3.53 36.30
CA VAL A 496 9.44 4.02 37.21
C VAL A 496 8.37 2.95 37.37
N ASP A 497 7.60 3.03 38.45
CA ASP A 497 6.50 2.08 38.78
C ASP A 497 5.37 2.05 37.74
N THR A 498 5.26 3.08 36.89
CA THR A 498 4.21 3.14 35.86
C THR A 498 4.61 2.46 34.55
N LEU A 499 5.85 1.96 34.44
CA LEU A 499 6.35 1.34 33.22
C LEU A 499 5.65 0.00 32.94
N VAL A 500 5.39 -0.79 34.00
CA VAL A 500 4.73 -2.10 33.88
C VAL A 500 3.35 -2.00 34.54
N ALA A 501 2.31 -2.42 33.83
CA ALA A 501 0.97 -2.46 34.40
C ALA A 501 0.90 -3.49 35.55
N SER A 502 -0.02 -3.27 36.48
CA SER A 502 -0.16 -4.14 37.64
C SER A 502 -0.47 -5.59 37.26
N GLY A 503 0.34 -6.52 37.76
CA GLY A 503 0.27 -7.95 37.46
C GLY A 503 0.75 -8.33 36.06
N ALA A 504 1.19 -7.36 35.23
CA ALA A 504 1.76 -7.63 33.92
C ALA A 504 3.25 -7.97 34.00
N THR A 505 3.80 -8.47 32.89
CA THR A 505 5.22 -8.75 32.75
C THR A 505 5.78 -8.02 31.54
N LEU A 506 6.80 -7.18 31.75
CA LEU A 506 7.54 -6.55 30.67
C LEU A 506 8.76 -7.40 30.28
N THR A 507 8.85 -7.78 29.01
CA THR A 507 10.06 -8.39 28.45
C THR A 507 11.05 -7.31 28.03
N VAL A 508 12.27 -7.39 28.54
CA VAL A 508 13.39 -6.52 28.21
C VAL A 508 14.49 -7.36 27.56
N ASP A 509 14.83 -7.04 26.32
CA ASP A 509 15.80 -7.80 25.54
C ASP A 509 16.97 -6.92 25.06
N ALA A 510 18.15 -7.14 25.64
CA ALA A 510 19.42 -6.58 25.21
C ALA A 510 20.39 -7.64 24.65
N SER A 511 19.89 -8.83 24.28
CA SER A 511 20.71 -9.93 23.74
C SER A 511 21.49 -9.58 22.47
N SER A 512 21.12 -8.48 21.80
CA SER A 512 21.86 -7.95 20.64
C SER A 512 23.20 -7.30 21.01
N PHE A 513 23.50 -7.08 22.29
CA PHE A 513 24.72 -6.43 22.74
C PHE A 513 25.89 -7.42 22.72
N THR A 514 26.95 -7.05 22.01
CA THR A 514 28.16 -7.85 21.82
C THR A 514 29.43 -7.16 22.34
N THR A 515 29.42 -5.83 22.41
CA THR A 515 30.57 -5.00 22.81
C THR A 515 30.24 -3.98 23.91
N LYS A 516 28.96 -3.87 24.29
CA LYS A 516 28.46 -3.02 25.37
C LYS A 516 27.76 -3.84 26.43
N PHE A 517 27.61 -3.23 27.61
CA PHE A 517 26.82 -3.78 28.70
C PHE A 517 25.59 -2.93 28.99
N LEU A 518 24.62 -3.55 29.62
CA LEU A 518 23.39 -2.99 30.14
C LEU A 518 23.47 -2.86 31.67
N VAL A 519 23.13 -1.67 32.16
CA VAL A 519 22.74 -1.46 33.55
C VAL A 519 21.23 -1.19 33.56
N PHE A 520 20.42 -2.14 34.01
CA PHE A 520 18.99 -2.00 34.11
C PHE A 520 18.57 -2.00 35.58
N ASN A 521 17.92 -0.93 36.03
CA ASN A 521 17.42 -0.78 37.39
C ASN A 521 15.89 -0.69 37.40
N GLY A 522 15.26 -1.85 37.63
CA GLY A 522 13.82 -2.02 37.78
C GLY A 522 13.25 -1.74 39.17
N ALA A 523 14.08 -1.36 40.16
CA ALA A 523 13.72 -1.42 41.58
C ALA A 523 12.57 -0.51 42.02
N ALA A 524 12.15 0.42 41.15
CA ALA A 524 10.99 1.28 41.38
C ALA A 524 9.66 0.58 41.09
N GLU A 525 9.66 -0.53 40.36
CA GLU A 525 8.46 -1.32 40.04
C GLU A 525 8.00 -2.13 41.25
N THR A 526 6.74 -1.95 41.65
CA THR A 526 6.19 -2.50 42.89
C THR A 526 5.13 -3.58 42.68
N ASN A 527 4.57 -3.70 41.48
CA ASN A 527 3.37 -4.52 41.26
C ASN A 527 3.28 -5.21 39.89
N GLY A 528 4.16 -4.88 38.94
CA GLY A 528 4.46 -5.67 37.75
C GLY A 528 5.69 -6.56 37.93
N SER A 529 6.08 -7.25 36.86
CA SER A 529 7.29 -8.09 36.83
C SER A 529 8.08 -7.87 35.54
N PHE A 530 9.35 -8.27 35.54
CA PHE A 530 10.25 -8.17 34.40
C PHE A 530 10.78 -9.53 33.96
N LYS A 531 10.95 -9.67 32.64
CA LYS A 531 11.79 -10.72 32.05
C LYS A 531 12.95 -10.05 31.32
N ILE A 532 14.10 -10.00 31.97
CA ILE A 532 15.27 -9.23 31.51
C ILE A 532 16.32 -10.17 30.95
N THR A 533 16.76 -9.89 29.72
CA THR A 533 17.86 -10.59 29.05
C THR A 533 18.99 -9.62 28.73
N GLY A 534 20.17 -9.87 29.32
CA GLY A 534 21.41 -9.16 29.07
C GLY A 534 22.11 -9.56 27.75
N GLY A 535 23.26 -8.95 27.49
CA GLY A 535 24.13 -9.14 26.35
C GLY A 535 25.29 -10.11 26.58
N ALA A 536 26.40 -9.89 25.86
CA ALA A 536 27.57 -10.76 25.92
C ALA A 536 28.63 -10.35 26.98
N LEU A 537 28.49 -9.17 27.57
CA LEU A 537 29.44 -8.60 28.55
C LEU A 537 28.80 -8.52 29.94
N ALA A 538 29.61 -8.20 30.95
CA ALA A 538 29.17 -8.09 32.34
C ALA A 538 28.06 -7.03 32.52
N ASP A 539 26.82 -7.50 32.65
CA ASP A 539 25.64 -6.69 32.85
C ASP A 539 25.27 -6.55 34.33
N ALA A 540 24.52 -5.49 34.66
CA ALA A 540 23.93 -5.30 35.97
C ALA A 540 22.41 -5.19 35.83
N LEU A 541 21.70 -6.24 36.23
CA LEU A 541 20.25 -6.35 36.05
C LEU A 541 19.57 -6.40 37.42
N THR A 542 18.74 -5.41 37.69
CA THR A 542 17.91 -5.34 38.90
C THR A 542 16.44 -5.42 38.52
N GLY A 543 15.72 -6.37 39.11
CA GLY A 543 14.26 -6.52 39.03
C GLY A 543 13.50 -5.48 39.87
N GLY A 544 12.26 -5.79 40.20
CA GLY A 544 11.32 -5.02 41.01
C GLY A 544 10.72 -5.86 42.15
N ALA A 545 9.56 -5.49 42.68
CA ALA A 545 8.95 -6.24 43.78
C ALA A 545 8.16 -7.50 43.35
N GLY A 546 7.93 -7.67 42.04
CA GLY A 546 7.20 -8.79 41.44
C GLY A 546 8.05 -10.05 41.26
N ALA A 547 7.53 -11.06 40.55
CA ALA A 547 8.25 -12.31 40.29
C ALA A 547 9.04 -12.19 38.99
N ASP A 548 10.32 -11.85 39.08
CA ASP A 548 11.13 -11.50 37.92
C ASP A 548 11.90 -12.69 37.35
N THR A 549 12.28 -12.60 36.07
CA THR A 549 13.17 -13.56 35.42
C THR A 549 14.37 -12.82 34.83
N LEU A 550 15.56 -13.10 35.35
CA LEU A 550 16.79 -12.40 34.99
C LEU A 550 17.76 -13.37 34.32
N THR A 551 18.20 -13.04 33.11
CA THR A 551 19.20 -13.80 32.33
C THR A 551 20.34 -12.88 31.96
N GLY A 552 21.52 -13.09 32.54
CA GLY A 552 22.71 -12.27 32.23
C GLY A 552 23.33 -12.57 30.84
N ASN A 553 23.19 -13.81 30.35
CA ASN A 553 23.87 -14.32 29.16
C ASN A 553 25.39 -14.43 29.32
N GLY A 554 26.18 -13.58 28.66
CA GLY A 554 27.64 -13.68 28.64
C GLY A 554 28.29 -12.73 29.64
N GLY A 555 29.54 -12.97 30.03
CA GLY A 555 30.24 -12.08 30.97
C GLY A 555 29.87 -12.29 32.45
N LEU A 556 30.56 -11.57 33.33
CA LEU A 556 30.40 -11.68 34.78
C LEU A 556 29.27 -10.78 35.26
N ASP A 557 28.04 -11.29 35.20
CA ASP A 557 26.84 -10.52 35.47
C ASP A 557 26.54 -10.34 36.95
N VAL A 558 25.86 -9.24 37.29
CA VAL A 558 25.30 -8.98 38.61
C VAL A 558 23.78 -8.93 38.50
N LEU A 559 23.10 -9.87 39.16
CA LEU A 559 21.64 -9.98 39.18
C LEU A 559 21.09 -9.70 40.59
N ASP A 560 20.00 -8.96 40.66
CA ASP A 560 19.31 -8.63 41.91
C ASP A 560 17.80 -8.65 41.63
N GLY A 561 17.09 -9.66 42.12
CA GLY A 561 15.67 -9.85 41.81
C GLY A 561 14.74 -8.93 42.60
N LYS A 562 15.22 -8.43 43.75
CA LYS A 562 14.49 -7.62 44.75
C LYS A 562 13.41 -8.40 45.50
N GLY A 563 12.14 -8.08 45.27
CA GLY A 563 11.01 -8.71 45.96
C GLY A 563 10.46 -9.88 45.14
N GLY A 564 9.41 -10.56 45.62
CA GLY A 564 8.76 -11.60 44.83
C GLY A 564 9.60 -12.87 44.64
N ASN A 565 9.06 -13.87 43.95
CA ASN A 565 9.75 -15.15 43.73
C ASN A 565 10.52 -15.08 42.41
N ASP A 566 11.83 -14.87 42.46
CA ASP A 566 12.61 -14.60 41.26
C ASP A 566 13.24 -15.86 40.64
N GLN A 567 13.44 -15.80 39.33
CA GLN A 567 14.17 -16.81 38.56
C GLN A 567 15.46 -16.23 37.99
N PHE A 568 16.59 -16.74 38.47
CA PHE A 568 17.91 -16.43 37.93
C PHE A 568 18.31 -17.50 36.93
N VAL A 569 18.20 -17.18 35.64
CA VAL A 569 18.46 -18.13 34.56
C VAL A 569 19.96 -18.24 34.31
N LEU A 570 20.50 -19.40 34.62
CA LEU A 570 21.90 -19.76 34.37
C LEU A 570 21.95 -20.55 33.07
N ASN A 571 22.54 -19.96 32.03
CA ASN A 571 22.52 -20.51 30.68
C ASN A 571 23.91 -20.59 30.01
N LYS A 572 24.98 -20.54 30.81
CA LYS A 572 26.36 -20.72 30.36
C LYS A 572 27.12 -21.69 31.25
N ALA A 573 27.87 -22.60 30.62
CA ALA A 573 28.80 -23.52 31.28
C ALA A 573 30.26 -23.06 31.12
N VAL A 574 30.54 -21.76 31.35
CA VAL A 574 31.90 -21.21 31.33
C VAL A 574 32.14 -20.28 32.52
N ALA A 575 33.31 -20.38 33.16
CA ALA A 575 33.60 -19.65 34.40
C ALA A 575 33.70 -18.12 34.21
N THR A 576 33.99 -17.66 32.99
CA THR A 576 33.95 -16.23 32.62
C THR A 576 32.54 -15.68 32.46
N SER A 577 31.51 -16.53 32.65
CA SER A 577 30.10 -16.19 32.65
C SER A 577 29.41 -16.54 33.96
N ALA A 578 30.17 -16.65 35.04
CA ALA A 578 29.61 -16.86 36.37
C ALA A 578 28.80 -15.62 36.80
N VAL A 579 27.60 -15.87 37.31
CA VAL A 579 26.69 -14.81 37.75
C VAL A 579 26.86 -14.52 39.24
N THR A 580 26.79 -13.25 39.65
CA THR A 580 26.70 -12.85 41.06
C THR A 580 25.27 -12.45 41.39
N ILE A 581 24.64 -13.13 42.34
CA ILE A 581 23.28 -12.85 42.81
C ILE A 581 23.37 -12.21 44.19
N ASN A 582 22.94 -10.95 44.33
CA ASN A 582 23.17 -10.19 45.56
C ASN A 582 22.16 -10.46 46.68
N ASN A 583 20.95 -10.92 46.36
CA ASN A 583 19.82 -10.95 47.29
C ASN A 583 18.95 -12.21 47.19
N PHE A 584 19.55 -13.35 46.87
CA PHE A 584 18.85 -14.62 46.82
C PHE A 584 18.16 -14.92 48.16
N SER A 585 16.85 -15.17 48.10
CA SER A 585 15.99 -15.35 49.26
C SER A 585 15.24 -16.68 49.20
N VAL A 586 14.92 -17.20 50.39
CA VAL A 586 14.12 -18.43 50.61
C VAL A 586 12.91 -18.15 51.51
N ALA A 587 12.58 -16.87 51.67
CA ALA A 587 11.44 -16.44 52.46
C ALA A 587 10.12 -16.82 51.76
N ALA A 588 9.06 -17.07 52.53
CA ALA A 588 7.75 -17.29 51.95
C ALA A 588 7.28 -16.02 51.21
N GLY A 589 6.92 -16.15 49.93
CA GLY A 589 6.55 -15.01 49.06
C GLY A 589 7.72 -14.26 48.43
N ASN A 590 8.95 -14.67 48.75
CA ASN A 590 10.17 -14.33 48.02
C ASN A 590 11.14 -15.53 48.11
N ASN A 591 10.75 -16.63 47.47
CA ASN A 591 11.51 -17.86 47.40
C ASN A 591 12.07 -18.00 45.98
N ASP A 592 13.32 -17.60 45.85
CA ASP A 592 14.04 -17.53 44.59
C ASP A 592 14.50 -18.90 44.11
N VAL A 593 14.78 -18.96 42.81
CA VAL A 593 15.15 -20.17 42.12
C VAL A 593 16.36 -19.94 41.20
N PHE A 594 17.33 -20.83 41.31
CA PHE A 594 18.32 -21.05 40.26
C PHE A 594 17.67 -21.83 39.12
N ALA A 595 17.40 -21.14 38.00
CA ALA A 595 16.83 -21.73 36.81
C ALA A 595 17.95 -22.22 35.87
N LEU A 596 18.19 -23.53 35.87
CA LEU A 596 19.30 -24.16 35.16
C LEU A 596 18.85 -24.53 33.74
N SER A 597 19.43 -23.90 32.71
CA SER A 597 19.06 -24.22 31.32
C SER A 597 19.58 -25.61 30.93
N ASN A 598 18.66 -26.51 30.55
CA ASN A 598 19.01 -27.85 30.08
C ASN A 598 19.94 -27.79 28.86
N ALA A 599 19.70 -26.84 27.95
CA ALA A 599 20.49 -26.69 26.73
C ALA A 599 21.94 -26.26 27.01
N ALA A 600 22.19 -25.53 28.11
CA ALA A 600 23.51 -25.02 28.45
C ALA A 600 24.42 -26.05 29.13
N PHE A 601 23.84 -27.02 29.83
CA PHE A 601 24.55 -27.93 30.73
C PHE A 601 24.42 -29.38 30.24
N ALA A 602 25.50 -29.90 29.65
CA ALA A 602 25.51 -31.27 29.14
C ALA A 602 25.20 -32.28 30.27
N GLY A 603 24.20 -33.14 30.00
CA GLY A 603 23.74 -34.16 30.95
C GLY A 603 22.86 -33.64 32.08
N ALA A 604 22.42 -32.38 32.06
CA ALA A 604 21.40 -31.87 32.98
C ALA A 604 20.08 -32.65 32.88
N PRO A 605 19.28 -32.71 33.96
CA PRO A 605 17.96 -33.34 33.93
C PRO A 605 17.04 -32.71 32.90
N ALA A 606 16.01 -33.42 32.45
CA ALA A 606 15.01 -32.87 31.55
C ALA A 606 14.25 -31.68 32.19
N VAL A 607 13.74 -30.78 31.35
CA VAL A 607 12.87 -29.67 31.78
C VAL A 607 11.69 -30.20 32.59
N GLY A 608 11.43 -29.60 33.76
CA GLY A 608 10.37 -30.03 34.68
C GLY A 608 10.67 -31.29 35.49
N ALA A 609 11.89 -31.86 35.41
CA ALA A 609 12.28 -32.98 36.27
C ALA A 609 12.25 -32.60 37.75
N ALA A 610 11.71 -33.49 38.59
CA ALA A 610 11.78 -33.32 40.04
C ALA A 610 13.22 -33.47 40.52
N LEU A 611 13.74 -32.42 41.15
CA LEU A 611 15.10 -32.37 41.69
C LEU A 611 15.12 -32.79 43.16
N THR A 612 16.22 -33.40 43.58
CA THR A 612 16.49 -33.74 44.98
C THR A 612 17.77 -33.05 45.44
N VAL A 613 17.78 -32.54 46.67
CA VAL A 613 19.00 -31.99 47.28
C VAL A 613 19.58 -33.00 48.28
N SER A 614 20.90 -33.15 48.31
CA SER A 614 21.58 -34.07 49.24
C SER A 614 23.00 -33.61 49.56
N ALA A 615 23.50 -33.95 50.74
CA ALA A 615 24.94 -33.87 51.02
C ALA A 615 25.68 -34.95 50.21
N VAL A 616 27.00 -34.82 50.03
CA VAL A 616 27.79 -35.81 49.26
C VAL A 616 27.67 -37.20 49.87
N LEU A 617 27.71 -37.28 51.21
CA LEU A 617 27.50 -38.52 51.93
C LEU A 617 26.02 -38.94 51.86
N GLY A 618 25.73 -40.01 51.12
CA GLY A 618 24.38 -40.56 50.97
C GLY A 618 23.61 -40.04 49.76
N ALA A 619 24.23 -39.19 48.93
CA ALA A 619 23.64 -38.78 47.66
C ALA A 619 23.40 -39.97 46.72
N THR A 620 22.29 -39.89 45.98
CA THR A 620 22.01 -40.82 44.87
C THR A 620 22.80 -40.38 43.64
N ASN A 621 23.45 -41.33 42.95
CA ASN A 621 24.18 -41.04 41.71
C ASN A 621 23.22 -40.84 40.51
N SER A 622 22.53 -39.70 40.48
CA SER A 622 21.51 -39.33 39.50
C SER A 622 21.67 -37.89 39.04
N ALA A 623 21.33 -37.60 37.78
CA ALA A 623 21.33 -36.23 37.24
C ALA A 623 20.36 -35.31 38.01
N ASN A 624 19.27 -35.87 38.55
CA ASN A 624 18.26 -35.11 39.30
C ASN A 624 18.74 -34.70 40.71
N THR A 625 19.91 -35.19 41.15
CA THR A 625 20.48 -34.82 42.44
C THR A 625 21.32 -33.56 42.32
N ILE A 626 21.06 -32.59 43.18
CA ILE A 626 21.86 -31.38 43.40
C ILE A 626 22.58 -31.55 44.74
N LEU A 627 23.90 -31.45 44.73
CA LEU A 627 24.68 -31.56 45.96
C LEU A 627 24.66 -30.25 46.73
N LEU A 628 24.33 -30.26 48.02
CA LEU A 628 24.45 -29.10 48.91
C LEU A 628 25.39 -29.52 50.05
N ASP A 629 26.64 -29.05 50.02
CA ASP A 629 27.64 -29.46 51.01
C ASP A 629 28.76 -28.41 51.15
N THR A 630 29.72 -28.64 52.03
CA THR A 630 30.91 -27.81 52.17
C THR A 630 31.85 -27.98 50.98
N ALA A 631 32.68 -26.96 50.69
CA ALA A 631 33.71 -27.00 49.65
C ALA A 631 34.58 -28.28 49.71
N VAL A 632 34.96 -28.69 50.92
CA VAL A 632 35.80 -29.87 51.16
C VAL A 632 35.07 -31.16 50.77
N ASN A 633 33.80 -31.29 51.12
CA ASN A 633 33.02 -32.48 50.80
C ASN A 633 32.69 -32.57 49.31
N LEU A 634 32.35 -31.44 48.67
CA LEU A 634 32.12 -31.39 47.22
C LEU A 634 33.37 -31.82 46.46
N ALA A 635 34.55 -31.32 46.81
CA ALA A 635 35.82 -31.70 46.17
C ALA A 635 36.17 -33.20 46.32
N GLY A 636 35.53 -33.91 47.25
CA GLY A 636 35.66 -35.35 47.45
C GLY A 636 34.55 -36.18 46.80
N ALA A 637 33.62 -35.57 46.06
CA ALA A 637 32.54 -36.29 45.40
C ALA A 637 33.07 -37.20 44.28
N ASN A 638 32.39 -38.32 44.06
CA ASN A 638 32.69 -39.27 42.97
C ASN A 638 31.38 -39.88 42.47
N LEU A 639 30.54 -39.03 41.87
CA LEU A 639 29.17 -39.36 41.48
C LEU A 639 28.98 -39.02 40.00
N SER A 640 29.32 -39.98 39.13
CA SER A 640 29.40 -39.83 37.67
C SER A 640 28.17 -39.22 36.96
N ASN A 641 26.99 -39.27 37.58
CA ASN A 641 25.72 -38.82 37.00
C ASN A 641 25.23 -37.49 37.59
N VAL A 642 25.83 -37.00 38.66
CA VAL A 642 25.46 -35.71 39.27
C VAL A 642 26.09 -34.57 38.46
N ARG A 643 25.35 -33.46 38.28
CA ARG A 643 25.80 -32.34 37.44
C ARG A 643 25.97 -31.01 38.15
N PHE A 644 25.31 -30.83 39.29
CA PHE A 644 25.30 -29.56 40.00
C PHE A 644 25.59 -29.74 41.48
N GLY A 645 26.34 -28.78 42.02
CA GLY A 645 26.76 -28.78 43.42
C GLY A 645 26.89 -27.35 43.95
N TYR A 646 26.35 -27.11 45.13
CA TYR A 646 26.37 -25.84 45.83
C TYR A 646 27.27 -25.91 47.05
N ASP A 647 28.36 -25.15 47.02
CA ASP A 647 29.30 -24.97 48.12
C ASP A 647 28.69 -24.02 49.16
N THR A 648 28.19 -24.59 50.24
CA THR A 648 27.61 -23.88 51.40
C THR A 648 28.63 -23.10 52.22
N THR A 649 29.93 -23.32 52.03
CA THR A 649 30.99 -22.58 52.73
C THR A 649 31.27 -21.23 52.07
N ASN A 650 31.24 -21.19 50.74
CA ASN A 650 31.56 -19.99 49.95
C ASN A 650 30.37 -19.43 49.16
N ASN A 651 29.19 -20.04 49.28
CA ASN A 651 27.94 -19.67 48.60
C ASN A 651 28.06 -19.68 47.07
N LYS A 652 28.59 -20.78 46.53
CA LYS A 652 28.90 -20.94 45.10
C LYS A 652 28.22 -22.15 44.50
N LEU A 653 27.53 -21.96 43.38
CA LEU A 653 26.94 -23.02 42.58
C LEU A 653 27.86 -23.39 41.42
N PHE A 654 28.11 -24.69 41.28
CA PHE A 654 28.97 -25.27 40.26
C PHE A 654 28.19 -26.20 39.33
N TYR A 655 28.59 -26.20 38.07
CA TYR A 655 28.30 -27.26 37.11
C TYR A 655 29.54 -28.14 36.96
N ASP A 656 29.32 -29.45 36.83
CA ASP A 656 30.36 -30.41 36.50
C ASP A 656 29.85 -31.46 35.52
N ALA A 657 30.55 -31.60 34.40
CA ALA A 657 30.16 -32.52 33.34
C ALA A 657 30.41 -33.98 33.71
N ASP A 658 31.44 -34.26 34.52
CA ASP A 658 31.83 -35.62 34.89
C ASP A 658 31.32 -36.07 36.27
N GLY A 659 30.86 -35.12 37.10
CA GLY A 659 30.23 -35.36 38.40
C GLY A 659 31.19 -35.69 39.55
N ASN A 660 32.49 -35.49 39.38
CA ASN A 660 33.52 -35.71 40.40
C ASN A 660 33.84 -34.46 41.24
N PHE A 661 33.28 -33.31 40.86
CA PHE A 661 33.46 -31.99 41.48
C PHE A 661 34.92 -31.61 41.77
N GLY A 662 35.84 -32.08 40.91
CA GLY A 662 37.28 -31.84 40.98
C GLY A 662 37.72 -30.59 40.20
N ALA A 663 38.89 -30.68 39.56
CA ALA A 663 39.51 -29.56 38.85
C ALA A 663 38.73 -29.06 37.61
N SER A 664 37.79 -29.86 37.09
CA SER A 664 37.00 -29.55 35.89
C SER A 664 35.66 -28.88 36.17
N THR A 665 35.37 -28.56 37.43
CA THR A 665 34.16 -27.83 37.82
C THR A 665 34.12 -26.42 37.24
N VAL A 666 32.93 -25.97 36.86
CA VAL A 666 32.67 -24.63 36.36
C VAL A 666 31.82 -23.88 37.37
N LEU A 667 32.33 -22.77 37.89
CA LEU A 667 31.52 -21.84 38.67
C LEU A 667 30.46 -21.22 37.76
N ILE A 668 29.18 -21.34 38.13
CA ILE A 668 28.06 -20.79 37.35
C ILE A 668 27.30 -19.70 38.09
N ALA A 669 27.28 -19.72 39.43
CA ALA A 669 26.73 -18.62 40.22
C ALA A 669 27.40 -18.48 41.59
N THR A 670 27.38 -17.25 42.12
CA THR A 670 27.66 -16.92 43.52
C THR A 670 26.42 -16.25 44.10
N SER A 671 26.09 -16.53 45.36
CA SER A 671 24.97 -15.89 46.07
C SER A 671 25.41 -15.33 47.43
N ASN A 672 24.52 -14.59 48.10
CA ASN A 672 24.58 -14.40 49.54
C ASN A 672 24.42 -15.73 50.29
N ALA A 673 24.76 -15.73 51.59
CA ALA A 673 24.59 -16.89 52.46
C ALA A 673 23.11 -17.23 52.61
N VAL A 674 22.75 -18.47 52.26
CA VAL A 674 21.37 -18.94 52.25
C VAL A 674 21.31 -20.46 52.46
N VAL A 675 20.22 -20.93 53.08
CA VAL A 675 19.96 -22.37 53.26
C VAL A 675 19.01 -22.82 52.16
N LEU A 676 19.56 -23.53 51.17
CA LEU A 676 18.82 -23.96 49.99
C LEU A 676 18.11 -25.30 50.22
N ASN A 677 17.03 -25.51 49.48
CA ASN A 677 16.35 -26.79 49.37
C ASN A 677 15.94 -27.06 47.91
N ALA A 678 15.25 -28.19 47.66
CA ALA A 678 14.88 -28.58 46.29
C ALA A 678 13.99 -27.55 45.56
N SER A 679 13.18 -26.75 46.27
CA SER A 679 12.35 -25.70 45.65
C SER A 679 13.14 -24.52 45.11
N ASN A 680 14.43 -24.41 45.42
CA ASN A 680 15.31 -23.33 44.96
C ASN A 680 16.05 -23.66 43.66
N PHE A 681 15.73 -24.80 43.05
CA PHE A 681 16.31 -25.23 41.79
C PHE A 681 15.21 -25.66 40.84
N THR A 682 15.35 -25.29 39.57
CA THR A 682 14.49 -25.80 38.50
C THR A 682 15.30 -25.98 37.23
N ILE A 683 14.83 -26.85 36.34
CA ILE A 683 15.38 -26.97 35.00
C ILE A 683 14.47 -26.25 34.01
N VAL A 684 15.05 -25.34 33.24
CA VAL A 684 14.38 -24.59 32.17
C VAL A 684 14.95 -24.99 30.79
N ALA A 685 14.25 -24.61 29.73
CA ALA A 685 14.64 -24.92 28.35
C ALA A 685 15.98 -24.29 27.94
#